data_AF-A0A1D9Q4Y8-F1
#
_entry.id   AF-A0A1D9Q4Y8-F1
#
_cell.length_a   1.000
_cell.length_b   1.000
_cell.length_c   1.000
_cell.angle_alpha   90.00
_cell.angle_beta   90.00
_cell.angle_gamma   90.00
#
_symmetry.space_group_name_H-M   'P 1'
#
loop_
_entity.id
_entity.type
_entity.pdbx_description
1 polymer ?
#
loop_
_entity_poly.entity_id
_entity_poly.type
_entity_poly.pdbx_seq_one_letter_code
_entity_poly.pdbx_strand_id
1 'polypeptide(L)'
;MHLIPKEIDKLAISQLGLLAQRRLARGVKLNHSEAVALIANNLQELIRDGNHTVSDLMSIGATMLGRRHVQPAVCSTLTELMVEGTFPTGTYLVTVHHPISTDDGDLAKALYGSFLPIPDMDLFPLPLDAEYESTKRPGALVTVKGKVRLNEGRKRIRLRVTSKGDRPIQIGSHYHFIETNPQLEFDRIKAYGYRLDIPAGTSVRFEPGDTKTVSLVEIGGNKIIRGGNHIATGKVDISRVDEILVNLEKAGFAHASDPTKDAAYIDMFEMDRTAYATMFGPTVGDTIRLGNTDLWIKVERDLTSYGDECKFGGGKTLREGMGQATGVSDDISLDLVIVNALIVDWTGIYKADIGVKNGMIVGIGKAGNPDVMDGVTPNMIVGSCTDVIAGEGKIITAGGFDTHIHFICPQQVYEAISSGITTMLGGGTGPSAGTSATTCTPGKNYMRQMLQACDTLPINIGITGKGNDSDPAALREQVIAGACGLKLHEDWGTTPSAIDSCLTVCDELDIQCLIHTDTLNESGFVESTIAAFKNRAIHTYHTEGAGGGHAPDIISVVEHANVLPSSTNPTRPYTRNTLDEHLDMLMVCHHLSKNIPEDVAFAESRIRAETIAAEDVLHDLGAISMMSSDSQAMGRCGEVIMRTWNTAHKNKVQRGALGEDMGTGADNFRVKRYISKYTINPAIAQGMGHIIGSVEVGKIADLVVWDPAWFGTKPMTIIKSGLIAYAQMGDPNGSIPTIQPIISRPMFAPLVPSTSILFVSESSISSGTIATYGLKSRVEAVKNCRTVGKRDMKFNDQMPKMKVDPENYRVEADGVHIICEAAEWLPLGQNAYVY
;
A
#
# COMPACT_ATOMS: atom_id res chain seq x y z
N MET A 1 -10.94 0.16 39.09
CA MET A 1 -11.06 1.04 37.92
C MET A 1 -12.13 0.58 36.94
N HIS A 2 -12.34 -0.73 36.71
CA HIS A 2 -13.36 -1.22 35.75
C HIS A 2 -13.25 -0.59 34.35
N LEU A 3 -12.01 -0.37 33.88
CA LEU A 3 -11.75 0.26 32.59
C LEU A 3 -12.24 -0.65 31.46
N ILE A 4 -13.03 -0.09 30.55
CA ILE A 4 -13.44 -0.75 29.30
C ILE A 4 -12.48 -0.38 28.15
N PRO A 5 -12.46 -1.12 27.03
CA PRO A 5 -11.44 -0.95 25.98
C PRO A 5 -11.25 0.49 25.49
N LYS A 6 -12.34 1.25 25.30
CA LYS A 6 -12.24 2.67 24.87
C LYS A 6 -11.45 3.53 25.85
N GLU A 7 -11.54 3.27 27.15
CA GLU A 7 -10.79 4.03 28.16
C GLU A 7 -9.29 3.72 28.09
N ILE A 8 -8.92 2.48 27.74
CA ILE A 8 -7.52 2.10 27.51
C ILE A 8 -6.96 2.82 26.28
N ASP A 9 -7.73 2.90 25.20
CA ASP A 9 -7.36 3.64 23.99
C ASP A 9 -7.15 5.13 24.29
N LYS A 10 -8.06 5.75 25.06
CA LYS A 10 -7.93 7.16 25.47
C LYS A 10 -6.71 7.39 26.38
N LEU A 11 -6.38 6.45 27.26
CA LEU A 11 -5.15 6.50 28.04
C LEU A 11 -3.90 6.39 27.17
N ALA A 12 -3.90 5.54 26.13
CA ALA A 12 -2.77 5.40 25.22
C ALA A 12 -2.46 6.70 24.46
N ILE A 13 -3.47 7.36 23.88
CA ILE A 13 -3.26 8.65 23.21
C ILE A 13 -2.90 9.76 24.19
N SER A 14 -3.47 9.74 25.41
CA SER A 14 -3.08 10.69 26.45
C SER A 14 -1.60 10.57 26.80
N GLN A 15 -1.06 9.36 26.91
CA GLN A 15 0.38 9.17 27.15
C GLN A 15 1.25 9.77 26.03
N LEU A 16 0.84 9.60 24.76
CA LEU A 16 1.54 10.25 23.65
C LEU A 16 1.37 11.78 23.66
N GLY A 17 0.19 12.28 24.05
CA GLY A 17 -0.04 13.72 24.23
C GLY A 17 0.85 14.32 25.31
N LEU A 18 0.97 13.67 26.47
CA LEU A 18 1.87 14.07 27.56
C LEU A 18 3.35 14.01 27.14
N LEU A 19 3.74 13.04 26.31
CA LEU A 19 5.07 13.00 25.71
C LEU A 19 5.28 14.17 24.76
N ALA A 20 4.32 14.46 23.89
CA ALA A 20 4.35 15.57 22.95
C ALA A 20 4.42 16.92 23.67
N GLN A 21 3.68 17.12 24.77
CA GLN A 21 3.80 18.29 25.63
C GLN A 21 5.22 18.46 26.19
N ARG A 22 5.85 17.37 26.67
CA ARG A 22 7.25 17.39 27.14
C ARG A 22 8.27 17.66 26.03
N ARG A 23 7.98 17.25 24.79
CA ARG A 23 8.80 17.55 23.60
C ARG A 23 8.65 19.02 23.22
N LEU A 24 7.42 19.53 23.17
CA LEU A 24 7.10 20.93 22.91
C LEU A 24 7.72 21.86 23.97
N ALA A 25 7.57 21.55 25.26
CA ALA A 25 8.11 22.37 26.35
C ALA A 25 9.64 22.55 26.33
N ARG A 26 10.38 21.74 25.56
CA ARG A 26 11.83 21.87 25.37
C ARG A 26 12.26 22.31 23.96
N GLY A 27 11.33 22.81 23.15
CA GLY A 27 11.66 23.38 21.83
C GLY A 27 11.58 22.40 20.64
N VAL A 28 11.02 21.19 20.80
CA VAL A 28 10.90 20.24 19.67
C VAL A 28 9.73 20.62 18.78
N LYS A 29 9.97 20.74 17.46
CA LYS A 29 8.91 20.84 16.45
C LYS A 29 8.22 19.49 16.28
N LEU A 30 6.94 19.44 16.62
CA LEU A 30 6.16 18.21 16.65
C LEU A 30 5.86 17.69 15.23
N ASN A 31 5.95 16.38 15.02
CA ASN A 31 5.46 15.70 13.83
C ASN A 31 3.93 15.49 13.90
N HIS A 32 3.37 14.83 12.88
CA HIS A 32 1.93 14.65 12.76
C HIS A 32 1.32 13.88 13.96
N SER A 33 1.91 12.74 14.32
CA SER A 33 1.38 11.91 15.41
C SER A 33 1.46 12.62 16.76
N GLU A 34 2.53 13.37 17.01
CA GLU A 34 2.69 14.15 18.23
C GLU A 34 1.71 15.32 18.31
N ALA A 35 1.54 16.06 17.22
CA ALA A 35 0.58 17.17 17.14
C ALA A 35 -0.86 16.68 17.35
N VAL A 36 -1.24 15.58 16.69
CA VAL A 36 -2.54 14.92 16.90
C VAL A 36 -2.74 14.54 18.35
N ALA A 37 -1.77 13.84 18.95
CA ALA A 37 -1.92 13.34 20.31
C ALA A 37 -1.98 14.47 21.35
N LEU A 38 -1.20 15.54 21.16
CA LEU A 38 -1.23 16.70 22.04
C LEU A 38 -2.59 17.39 22.02
N ILE A 39 -3.09 17.70 20.81
CA ILE A 39 -4.39 18.36 20.67
C ILE A 39 -5.50 17.45 21.20
N ALA A 40 -5.49 16.17 20.85
CA ALA A 40 -6.48 15.21 21.33
C ALA A 40 -6.46 15.09 22.86
N ASN A 41 -5.28 14.97 23.47
CA ASN A 41 -5.13 14.90 24.93
C ASN A 41 -5.73 16.13 25.62
N ASN A 42 -5.38 17.33 25.15
CA ASN A 42 -5.85 18.56 25.79
C ASN A 42 -7.36 18.76 25.61
N LEU A 43 -7.91 18.37 24.45
CA LEU A 43 -9.36 18.36 24.26
C LEU A 43 -10.04 17.41 25.25
N GLN A 44 -9.48 16.22 25.52
CA GLN A 44 -10.04 15.31 26.53
C GLN A 44 -10.03 15.92 27.93
N GLU A 45 -8.95 16.61 28.32
CA GLU A 45 -8.89 17.30 29.62
C GLU A 45 -9.92 18.45 29.71
N LEU A 46 -10.04 19.26 28.66
CA LEU A 46 -11.04 20.35 28.63
C LEU A 46 -12.49 19.83 28.61
N ILE A 47 -12.74 18.69 27.96
CA ILE A 47 -14.03 18.00 28.04
C ILE A 47 -14.29 17.54 29.48
N ARG A 48 -13.28 16.97 30.14
CA ARG A 48 -13.37 16.48 31.51
C ARG A 48 -13.66 17.60 32.52
N ASP A 49 -13.14 18.81 32.29
CA ASP A 49 -13.43 19.97 33.12
C ASP A 49 -14.90 20.42 33.04
N GLY A 50 -15.59 20.13 31.94
CA GLY A 50 -17.03 20.36 31.79
C GLY A 50 -17.43 21.83 31.62
N ASN A 51 -16.48 22.73 31.35
CA ASN A 51 -16.71 24.18 31.22
C ASN A 51 -16.84 24.66 29.77
N HIS A 52 -16.69 23.76 28.79
CA HIS A 52 -16.69 24.10 27.36
C HIS A 52 -17.74 23.29 26.61
N THR A 53 -18.39 23.94 25.64
CA THR A 53 -19.25 23.26 24.67
C THR A 53 -18.41 22.61 23.57
N VAL A 54 -19.03 21.75 22.75
CA VAL A 54 -18.40 21.20 21.55
C VAL A 54 -17.86 22.32 20.65
N SER A 55 -18.66 23.37 20.41
CA SER A 55 -18.27 24.50 19.55
C SER A 55 -17.06 25.27 20.08
N ASP A 56 -16.95 25.43 21.40
CA ASP A 56 -15.79 26.08 22.03
C ASP A 56 -14.53 25.26 21.78
N LEU A 57 -14.62 23.94 21.96
CA LEU A 57 -13.49 23.01 21.80
C LEU A 57 -13.03 22.87 20.34
N MET A 58 -13.95 22.95 19.38
CA MET A 58 -13.61 23.03 17.96
C MET A 58 -12.70 24.25 17.68
N SER A 59 -13.03 25.39 18.27
CA SER A 59 -12.27 26.64 18.11
C SER A 59 -10.94 26.60 18.89
N ILE A 60 -10.97 26.11 20.13
CA ILE A 60 -9.79 26.01 20.99
C ILE A 60 -8.74 25.09 20.36
N GLY A 61 -9.14 23.91 19.88
CA GLY A 61 -8.23 22.94 19.26
C GLY A 61 -7.48 23.51 18.05
N ALA A 62 -8.10 24.40 17.27
CA ALA A 62 -7.49 25.03 16.09
C ALA A 62 -6.44 26.10 16.43
N THR A 63 -6.30 26.46 17.72
CA THR A 63 -5.39 27.50 18.18
C THR A 63 -4.27 27.00 19.08
N MET A 64 -4.27 25.73 19.48
CA MET A 64 -3.25 25.21 20.42
C MET A 64 -1.85 25.24 19.81
N LEU A 65 -1.69 24.74 18.58
CA LEU A 65 -0.42 24.67 17.89
C LEU A 65 -0.43 25.59 16.66
N GLY A 66 0.68 26.29 16.46
CA GLY A 66 0.92 27.11 15.27
C GLY A 66 1.96 26.51 14.33
N ARG A 67 2.13 27.09 13.13
CA ARG A 67 3.11 26.67 12.11
C ARG A 67 4.53 26.51 12.65
N ARG A 68 4.91 27.32 13.64
CA ARG A 68 6.24 27.34 14.27
C ARG A 68 6.52 26.11 15.15
N HIS A 69 5.46 25.50 15.67
CA HIS A 69 5.52 24.44 16.69
C HIS A 69 5.53 23.03 16.11
N VAL A 70 5.28 22.91 14.81
CA VAL A 70 5.17 21.64 14.11
C VAL A 70 6.13 21.58 12.94
N GLN A 71 6.43 20.38 12.47
CA GLN A 71 7.13 20.20 11.20
C GLN A 71 6.25 20.71 10.04
N PRO A 72 6.83 21.27 8.96
CA PRO A 72 6.06 21.87 7.86
C PRO A 72 5.00 20.94 7.25
N ALA A 73 5.34 19.66 7.12
CA ALA A 73 4.44 18.63 6.60
C ALA A 73 3.11 18.53 7.36
N VAL A 74 3.12 18.77 8.68
CA VAL A 74 1.93 18.67 9.55
C VAL A 74 0.83 19.63 9.10
N CYS A 75 1.18 20.81 8.60
CA CYS A 75 0.21 21.80 8.09
C CYS A 75 -0.63 21.26 6.92
N SER A 76 -0.09 20.31 6.16
CA SER A 76 -0.77 19.68 5.03
C SER A 76 -1.37 18.30 5.34
N THR A 77 -0.80 17.57 6.30
CA THR A 77 -1.27 16.21 6.64
C THR A 77 -2.31 16.20 7.76
N LEU A 78 -2.31 17.21 8.64
CA LEU A 78 -3.29 17.37 9.72
C LEU A 78 -4.33 18.42 9.32
N THR A 79 -5.26 18.05 8.45
CA THR A 79 -6.36 18.93 8.02
C THR A 79 -7.61 18.82 8.90
N GLU A 80 -7.74 17.73 9.64
CA GLU A 80 -8.88 17.46 10.51
C GLU A 80 -8.44 16.54 11.66
N LEU A 81 -9.01 16.77 12.84
CA LEU A 81 -8.80 15.93 14.03
C LEU A 81 -10.13 15.73 14.75
N MET A 82 -10.43 14.49 15.11
CA MET A 82 -11.66 14.13 15.79
C MET A 82 -11.39 13.44 17.12
N VAL A 83 -12.09 13.87 18.17
CA VAL A 83 -12.11 13.18 19.47
C VAL A 83 -13.54 13.04 19.97
N GLU A 84 -13.79 11.96 20.70
CA GLU A 84 -14.99 11.85 21.54
C GLU A 84 -14.59 11.79 23.00
N GLY A 85 -15.26 12.58 23.83
CA GLY A 85 -15.07 12.60 25.27
C GLY A 85 -16.40 12.70 26.01
N THR A 86 -16.38 12.41 27.31
CA THR A 86 -17.56 12.41 28.18
C THR A 86 -17.76 13.79 28.80
N PHE A 87 -18.60 14.60 28.18
CA PHE A 87 -19.09 15.86 28.73
C PHE A 87 -20.04 15.60 29.91
N PRO A 88 -20.39 16.63 30.71
CA PRO A 88 -21.42 16.51 31.76
C PRO A 88 -22.77 15.96 31.26
N THR A 89 -23.07 16.11 29.97
CA THR A 89 -24.32 15.67 29.31
C THR A 89 -24.17 14.40 28.48
N GLY A 90 -23.03 13.70 28.55
CA GLY A 90 -22.77 12.46 27.82
C GLY A 90 -21.59 12.53 26.84
N THR A 91 -21.45 11.52 25.99
CA THR A 91 -20.36 11.45 25.01
C THR A 91 -20.73 12.24 23.75
N TYR A 92 -19.85 13.16 23.32
CA TYR A 92 -20.01 13.92 22.08
C TYR A 92 -18.71 13.98 21.28
N LEU A 93 -18.88 14.07 19.97
CA LEU A 93 -17.81 14.28 19.00
C LEU A 93 -17.41 15.76 18.95
N VAL A 94 -16.10 16.00 18.99
CA VAL A 94 -15.47 17.29 18.68
C VAL A 94 -14.62 17.09 17.43
N THR A 95 -14.87 17.88 16.40
CA THR A 95 -14.07 17.90 15.16
C THR A 95 -13.36 19.24 15.02
N VAL A 96 -12.04 19.21 15.07
CA VAL A 96 -11.19 20.38 14.83
C VAL A 96 -10.78 20.38 13.37
N HIS A 97 -11.30 21.33 12.60
CA HIS A 97 -10.88 21.56 11.21
C HIS A 97 -9.65 22.46 11.18
N HIS A 98 -8.69 22.12 10.32
CA HIS A 98 -7.40 22.80 10.19
C HIS A 98 -6.72 23.12 11.54
N PRO A 99 -6.35 22.10 12.34
CA PRO A 99 -5.83 22.31 13.69
C PRO A 99 -4.58 23.22 13.77
N ILE A 100 -3.83 23.36 12.67
CA ILE A 100 -2.72 24.29 12.54
C ILE A 100 -3.18 25.50 11.69
N SER A 101 -3.84 26.46 12.33
CA SER A 101 -4.47 27.60 11.64
C SER A 101 -3.77 28.95 11.85
N THR A 102 -2.78 29.00 12.73
CA THR A 102 -2.04 30.22 13.09
C THR A 102 -0.53 30.00 13.04
N ASP A 103 0.25 31.06 13.16
CA ASP A 103 1.72 30.99 13.20
C ASP A 103 2.22 30.61 14.60
N ASP A 104 1.67 31.30 15.60
CA ASP A 104 2.15 31.28 16.98
C ASP A 104 1.37 30.32 17.90
N GLY A 105 0.18 29.85 17.51
CA GLY A 105 -0.64 29.04 18.40
C GLY A 105 -0.93 29.71 19.75
N ASP A 106 -1.19 28.89 20.77
CA ASP A 106 -1.40 29.29 22.16
C ASP A 106 -0.78 28.22 23.05
N LEU A 107 0.49 28.41 23.40
CA LEU A 107 1.27 27.42 24.14
C LEU A 107 0.74 27.19 25.57
N ALA A 108 0.04 28.16 26.16
CA ALA A 108 -0.63 27.96 27.43
C ALA A 108 -1.75 26.91 27.30
N LYS A 109 -2.53 26.96 26.20
CA LYS A 109 -3.51 25.93 25.86
C LYS A 109 -2.87 24.62 25.42
N ALA A 110 -1.75 24.66 24.69
CA ALA A 110 -1.02 23.46 24.25
C ALA A 110 -0.42 22.68 25.43
N LEU A 111 -0.07 23.37 26.52
CA LEU A 111 0.48 22.78 27.75
C LEU A 111 -0.54 22.72 28.88
N TYR A 112 -1.83 22.91 28.58
CA TYR A 112 -2.91 22.83 29.56
C TYR A 112 -2.88 21.50 30.32
N GLY A 113 -3.10 21.55 31.64
CA GLY A 113 -3.09 20.39 32.53
C GLY A 113 -1.72 19.73 32.76
N SER A 114 -0.67 20.11 32.03
CA SER A 114 0.63 19.44 32.09
C SER A 114 1.54 19.88 33.25
N PHE A 115 1.30 21.08 33.79
CA PHE A 115 2.17 21.77 34.76
C PHE A 115 3.61 21.99 34.27
N LEU A 116 3.86 21.89 32.96
CA LEU A 116 5.15 22.23 32.36
C LEU A 116 5.29 23.74 32.19
N PRO A 117 6.53 24.28 32.25
CA PRO A 117 6.77 25.68 31.94
C PRO A 117 6.45 25.95 30.46
N ILE A 118 5.85 27.10 30.18
CA ILE A 118 5.63 27.56 28.81
C ILE A 118 7.01 27.96 28.23
N PRO A 119 7.47 27.34 27.14
CA PRO A 119 8.76 27.66 26.55
C PRO A 119 8.74 29.05 25.89
N ASP A 120 9.92 29.65 25.76
CA ASP A 120 10.08 30.88 24.99
C ASP A 120 9.78 30.63 23.50
N MET A 121 9.09 31.58 22.87
CA MET A 121 8.78 31.55 21.44
C MET A 121 10.04 31.60 20.57
N ASP A 122 11.16 32.10 21.09
CA ASP A 122 12.45 32.14 20.38
C ASP A 122 13.02 30.73 20.11
N LEU A 123 12.58 29.71 20.85
CA LEU A 123 12.94 28.31 20.57
C LEU A 123 12.34 27.78 19.26
N PHE A 124 11.34 28.47 18.70
CA PHE A 124 10.56 28.00 17.55
C PHE A 124 10.62 28.95 16.36
N PRO A 125 11.75 29.14 15.68
CA PRO A 125 11.81 30.02 14.51
C PRO A 125 10.79 29.59 13.44
N LEU A 126 10.11 30.57 12.84
CA LEU A 126 9.20 30.36 11.70
C LEU A 126 9.96 29.64 10.58
N PRO A 127 9.44 28.51 10.07
CA PRO A 127 9.98 27.90 8.85
C PRO A 127 9.87 28.87 7.66
N LEU A 128 10.76 28.72 6.70
CA LEU A 128 10.77 29.55 5.49
C LEU A 128 9.51 29.27 4.67
N ASP A 129 8.96 30.30 4.01
CA ASP A 129 7.76 30.15 3.16
C ASP A 129 7.92 29.07 2.07
N ALA A 130 9.15 28.91 1.57
CA ALA A 130 9.50 27.88 0.60
C ALA A 130 9.28 26.44 1.10
N GLU A 131 9.18 26.19 2.41
CA GLU A 131 8.89 24.86 2.97
C GLU A 131 7.41 24.47 2.86
N TYR A 132 6.52 25.45 2.65
CA TYR A 132 5.07 25.24 2.55
C TYR A 132 4.54 25.18 1.11
N GLU A 133 5.43 25.27 0.13
CA GLU A 133 5.13 25.13 -1.30
C GLU A 133 4.31 23.85 -1.55
N SER A 134 3.27 23.97 -2.38
CA SER A 134 2.34 22.87 -2.65
C SER A 134 3.03 21.60 -3.16
N THR A 135 4.12 21.74 -3.91
CA THR A 135 4.93 20.64 -4.45
C THR A 135 5.80 19.95 -3.39
N LYS A 136 6.13 20.61 -2.27
CA LYS A 136 6.90 20.02 -1.16
C LYS A 136 6.03 19.31 -0.12
N ARG A 137 4.72 19.38 -0.26
CA ARG A 137 3.79 18.65 0.62
C ARG A 137 3.97 17.14 0.42
N PRO A 138 3.88 16.32 1.48
CA PRO A 138 3.81 14.89 1.30
C PRO A 138 2.60 14.52 0.45
N GLY A 139 2.76 13.62 -0.53
CA GLY A 139 1.65 13.23 -1.41
C GLY A 139 1.19 14.30 -2.39
N ALA A 140 1.98 15.35 -2.63
CA ALA A 140 1.61 16.48 -3.49
C ALA A 140 1.15 16.02 -4.87
N LEU A 141 0.03 16.57 -5.34
CA LEU A 141 -0.53 16.34 -6.66
C LEU A 141 -0.35 17.59 -7.53
N VAL A 142 0.26 17.43 -8.70
CA VAL A 142 0.35 18.46 -9.73
C VAL A 142 -0.45 18.00 -10.94
N THR A 143 -1.53 18.72 -11.22
CA THR A 143 -2.39 18.45 -12.37
C THR A 143 -1.84 19.15 -13.60
N VAL A 144 -1.86 18.49 -14.78
CA VAL A 144 -1.65 19.24 -16.03
C VAL A 144 -2.82 20.21 -16.25
N LYS A 145 -2.49 21.43 -16.71
CA LYS A 145 -3.45 22.51 -16.91
C LYS A 145 -4.47 22.15 -18.00
N GLY A 146 -5.72 22.53 -17.80
CA GLY A 146 -6.79 22.35 -18.78
C GLY A 146 -8.07 21.84 -18.14
N LYS A 147 -8.92 21.25 -18.98
CA LYS A 147 -10.21 20.70 -18.58
C LYS A 147 -10.38 19.27 -19.07
N VAL A 148 -11.21 18.51 -18.37
CA VAL A 148 -11.63 17.16 -18.74
C VAL A 148 -13.05 17.23 -19.31
N ARG A 149 -13.26 16.66 -20.49
CA ARG A 149 -14.58 16.55 -21.13
C ARG A 149 -15.29 15.30 -20.63
N LEU A 150 -16.53 15.46 -20.18
CA LEU A 150 -17.33 14.36 -19.66
C LEU A 150 -18.36 13.89 -20.70
N ASN A 151 -18.67 12.59 -20.71
CA ASN A 151 -19.71 11.97 -21.53
C ASN A 151 -19.57 12.30 -23.04
N GLU A 152 -18.34 12.27 -23.55
CA GLU A 152 -18.05 12.61 -24.95
C GLU A 152 -18.78 11.64 -25.91
N GLY A 153 -19.23 12.17 -27.06
CA GLY A 153 -19.92 11.37 -28.09
C GLY A 153 -21.39 11.05 -27.83
N ARG A 154 -21.95 11.41 -26.66
CA ARG A 154 -23.37 11.15 -26.33
C ARG A 154 -24.32 12.28 -26.72
N LYS A 155 -25.58 11.93 -27.05
CA LYS A 155 -26.65 12.89 -27.33
C LYS A 155 -27.01 13.69 -26.08
N ARG A 156 -27.34 14.96 -26.27
CA ARG A 156 -27.67 15.90 -25.21
C ARG A 156 -28.96 16.64 -25.50
N ILE A 157 -29.70 16.94 -24.44
CA ILE A 157 -30.91 17.77 -24.46
C ILE A 157 -30.90 18.74 -23.28
N ARG A 158 -31.72 19.79 -23.35
CA ARG A 158 -31.98 20.68 -22.21
C ARG A 158 -33.45 20.67 -21.89
N LEU A 159 -33.78 20.52 -20.61
CA LEU A 159 -35.16 20.53 -20.15
C LEU A 159 -35.33 21.55 -19.03
N ARG A 160 -36.42 22.31 -19.11
CA ARG A 160 -36.89 23.13 -18.00
C ARG A 160 -37.67 22.23 -17.04
N VAL A 161 -37.27 22.22 -15.78
CA VAL A 161 -37.81 21.36 -14.73
C VAL A 161 -38.32 22.24 -13.60
N THR A 162 -39.59 22.07 -13.24
CA THR A 162 -40.27 22.83 -12.19
C THR A 162 -40.65 21.91 -11.03
N SER A 163 -40.27 22.27 -9.81
CA SER A 163 -40.72 21.57 -8.61
C SER A 163 -42.11 22.05 -8.20
N LYS A 164 -43.08 21.14 -8.23
CA LYS A 164 -44.42 21.32 -7.65
C LYS A 164 -44.54 20.76 -6.22
N GLY A 165 -43.43 20.27 -5.68
CA GLY A 165 -43.39 19.70 -4.35
C GLY A 165 -43.29 20.76 -3.25
N ASP A 166 -43.65 20.36 -2.04
CA ASP A 166 -43.55 21.13 -0.81
C ASP A 166 -42.25 20.89 -0.03
N ARG A 167 -41.39 19.98 -0.54
CA ARG A 167 -40.10 19.61 0.03
C ARG A 167 -39.00 19.66 -1.04
N PRO A 168 -37.73 19.81 -0.62
CA PRO A 168 -36.61 19.80 -1.54
C PRO A 168 -36.44 18.43 -2.23
N ILE A 169 -36.11 18.46 -3.52
CA ILE A 169 -35.85 17.28 -4.35
C ILE A 169 -34.44 17.39 -4.91
N GLN A 170 -33.61 16.36 -4.73
CA GLN A 170 -32.22 16.35 -5.20
C GLN A 170 -31.95 15.12 -6.04
N ILE A 171 -31.52 15.33 -7.29
CA ILE A 171 -31.36 14.28 -8.29
C ILE A 171 -29.88 14.07 -8.58
N GLY A 172 -29.40 12.85 -8.37
CA GLY A 172 -28.01 12.46 -8.63
C GLY A 172 -27.69 12.31 -10.12
N SER A 173 -26.41 12.48 -10.46
CA SER A 173 -25.86 12.42 -11.84
C SER A 173 -26.37 11.25 -12.68
N HIS A 174 -26.42 10.04 -12.11
CA HIS A 174 -26.72 8.80 -12.83
C HIS A 174 -28.15 8.30 -12.67
N TYR A 175 -29.03 9.08 -12.02
CA TYR A 175 -30.43 8.70 -11.89
C TYR A 175 -31.15 8.83 -13.24
N HIS A 176 -31.91 7.80 -13.64
CA HIS A 176 -32.75 7.83 -14.83
C HIS A 176 -33.75 8.97 -14.76
N PHE A 177 -33.60 9.99 -15.61
CA PHE A 177 -34.26 11.28 -15.36
C PHE A 177 -35.80 11.18 -15.46
N ILE A 178 -36.30 10.31 -16.33
CA ILE A 178 -37.73 9.99 -16.44
C ILE A 178 -38.33 9.40 -15.15
N GLU A 179 -37.53 8.71 -14.33
CA GLU A 179 -37.96 8.06 -13.09
C GLU A 179 -38.01 9.04 -11.91
N THR A 180 -37.61 10.30 -12.09
CA THR A 180 -37.49 11.26 -10.97
C THR A 180 -38.85 11.59 -10.35
N ASN A 181 -38.82 12.10 -9.12
CA ASN A 181 -39.98 12.35 -8.26
C ASN A 181 -41.22 12.85 -9.04
N PRO A 182 -42.43 12.29 -8.81
CA PRO A 182 -43.67 12.67 -9.49
C PRO A 182 -44.00 14.17 -9.46
N GLN A 183 -43.53 14.89 -8.43
CA GLN A 183 -43.78 16.32 -8.26
C GLN A 183 -42.83 17.22 -9.07
N LEU A 184 -41.86 16.67 -9.78
CA LEU A 184 -41.10 17.42 -10.79
C LEU A 184 -41.87 17.41 -12.12
N GLU A 185 -42.25 18.58 -12.59
CA GLU A 185 -42.89 18.77 -13.90
C GLU A 185 -41.87 19.13 -14.97
N PHE A 186 -41.81 18.32 -16.03
CA PHE A 186 -41.00 18.52 -17.23
C PHE A 186 -41.44 17.55 -18.34
N ASP A 187 -40.80 17.63 -19.51
CA ASP A 187 -41.04 16.70 -20.61
C ASP A 187 -40.37 15.35 -20.34
N ARG A 188 -41.11 14.46 -19.68
CA ARG A 188 -40.66 13.11 -19.35
C ARG A 188 -40.33 12.23 -20.56
N ILE A 189 -40.99 12.45 -21.70
CA ILE A 189 -40.74 11.66 -22.90
C ILE A 189 -39.42 12.07 -23.55
N LYS A 190 -39.10 13.36 -23.59
CA LYS A 190 -37.76 13.82 -23.99
C LYS A 190 -36.67 13.29 -23.05
N ALA A 191 -36.96 13.17 -21.76
CA ALA A 191 -36.02 12.63 -20.77
C ALA A 191 -35.85 11.10 -20.79
N TYR A 192 -36.62 10.36 -21.61
CA TYR A 192 -36.55 8.90 -21.68
C TYR A 192 -35.20 8.43 -22.24
N GLY A 193 -34.45 7.66 -21.45
CA GLY A 193 -33.10 7.22 -21.81
C GLY A 193 -32.00 8.27 -21.52
N TYR A 194 -32.30 9.28 -20.72
CA TYR A 194 -31.35 10.33 -20.34
C TYR A 194 -31.11 10.40 -18.82
N ARG A 195 -29.96 10.94 -18.46
CA ARG A 195 -29.54 11.28 -17.08
C ARG A 195 -28.92 12.69 -17.06
N LEU A 196 -28.63 13.25 -15.88
CA LEU A 196 -28.00 14.57 -15.79
C LEU A 196 -26.59 14.58 -16.40
N ASP A 197 -26.26 15.60 -17.19
CA ASP A 197 -24.91 15.83 -17.74
C ASP A 197 -24.08 16.68 -16.77
N ILE A 198 -23.71 16.08 -15.64
CA ILE A 198 -22.94 16.68 -14.54
C ILE A 198 -21.86 15.70 -14.08
N PRO A 199 -20.84 16.12 -13.31
CA PRO A 199 -19.80 15.21 -12.82
C PRO A 199 -20.37 14.03 -12.04
N ALA A 200 -19.79 12.84 -12.25
CA ALA A 200 -20.22 11.62 -11.59
C ALA A 200 -20.24 11.79 -10.05
N GLY A 201 -21.31 11.30 -9.42
CA GLY A 201 -21.52 11.48 -7.99
C GLY A 201 -21.93 12.89 -7.53
N THR A 202 -22.18 13.85 -8.43
CA THR A 202 -22.84 15.12 -8.05
C THR A 202 -24.35 15.03 -8.23
N SER A 203 -25.07 16.12 -7.91
CA SER A 203 -26.53 16.19 -7.98
C SER A 203 -27.02 17.61 -8.21
N VAL A 204 -28.20 17.74 -8.82
CA VAL A 204 -28.94 19.01 -8.91
C VAL A 204 -30.06 19.02 -7.87
N ARG A 205 -30.16 20.10 -7.10
CA ARG A 205 -31.17 20.30 -6.07
C ARG A 205 -32.26 21.27 -6.56
N PHE A 206 -33.51 20.98 -6.22
CA PHE A 206 -34.69 21.80 -6.48
C PHE A 206 -35.37 22.07 -5.14
N GLU A 207 -35.46 23.34 -4.75
CA GLU A 207 -36.30 23.74 -3.62
C GLU A 207 -37.79 23.73 -4.00
N PRO A 208 -38.73 23.76 -3.04
CA PRO A 208 -40.15 23.91 -3.34
C PRO A 208 -40.45 25.12 -4.25
N GLY A 209 -41.10 24.89 -5.39
CA GLY A 209 -41.39 25.93 -6.39
C GLY A 209 -40.22 26.30 -7.32
N ASP A 210 -39.01 25.77 -7.12
CA ASP A 210 -37.87 26.07 -7.98
C ASP A 210 -38.13 25.66 -9.43
N THR A 211 -37.63 26.45 -10.36
CA THR A 211 -37.57 26.09 -11.78
C THR A 211 -36.14 26.22 -12.28
N LYS A 212 -35.56 25.15 -12.83
CA LYS A 212 -34.20 25.15 -13.38
C LYS A 212 -34.17 24.52 -14.75
N THR A 213 -33.31 25.02 -15.63
CA THR A 213 -32.99 24.34 -16.89
C THR A 213 -31.79 23.44 -16.64
N VAL A 214 -31.94 22.15 -16.92
CA VAL A 214 -30.87 21.16 -16.74
C VAL A 214 -30.46 20.60 -18.10
N SER A 215 -29.15 20.33 -18.25
CA SER A 215 -28.63 19.55 -19.36
C SER A 215 -28.69 18.07 -19.01
N LEU A 216 -29.20 17.27 -19.94
CA LEU A 216 -29.23 15.82 -19.83
C LEU A 216 -28.39 15.19 -20.94
N VAL A 217 -27.84 14.02 -20.66
CA VAL A 217 -27.07 13.20 -21.59
C VAL A 217 -27.65 11.78 -21.65
N GLU A 218 -27.63 11.20 -22.84
CA GLU A 218 -28.13 9.83 -23.07
C GLU A 218 -27.35 8.83 -22.20
N ILE A 219 -28.02 7.79 -21.69
CA ILE A 219 -27.33 6.67 -21.03
C ILE A 219 -26.48 5.88 -22.06
N GLY A 220 -25.36 5.32 -21.60
CA GLY A 220 -24.49 4.48 -22.42
C GLY A 220 -24.89 3.00 -22.40
N GLY A 221 -23.98 2.15 -22.87
CA GLY A 221 -24.09 0.70 -22.75
C GLY A 221 -25.27 0.11 -23.53
N ASN A 222 -25.96 -0.87 -22.93
CA ASN A 222 -27.11 -1.54 -23.55
C ASN A 222 -28.36 -0.65 -23.63
N LYS A 223 -28.34 0.53 -23.00
CA LYS A 223 -29.46 1.47 -22.87
C LYS A 223 -30.70 0.78 -22.31
N ILE A 224 -30.56 0.17 -21.13
CA ILE A 224 -31.64 -0.50 -20.42
C ILE A 224 -31.90 0.24 -19.11
N ILE A 225 -33.12 0.74 -18.93
CA ILE A 225 -33.56 1.40 -17.71
C ILE A 225 -34.06 0.33 -16.73
N ARG A 226 -33.62 0.41 -15.48
CA ARG A 226 -34.10 -0.41 -14.36
C ARG A 226 -34.15 0.44 -13.10
N GLY A 227 -34.94 0.00 -12.12
CA GLY A 227 -35.04 0.68 -10.82
C GLY A 227 -35.96 1.90 -10.83
N GLY A 228 -35.67 2.86 -9.96
CA GLY A 228 -36.43 4.10 -9.86
C GLY A 228 -37.87 3.88 -9.40
N ASN A 229 -38.84 4.42 -10.14
CA ASN A 229 -40.27 4.24 -9.87
C ASN A 229 -40.90 3.19 -10.80
N HIS A 230 -40.09 2.44 -11.54
CA HIS A 230 -40.54 1.41 -12.46
C HIS A 230 -41.45 1.92 -13.60
N ILE A 231 -41.30 3.18 -14.00
CA ILE A 231 -42.16 3.78 -15.04
C ILE A 231 -41.73 3.34 -16.45
N ALA A 232 -40.43 3.32 -16.69
CA ALA A 232 -39.84 3.15 -18.03
C ALA A 232 -38.86 1.96 -18.09
N THR A 233 -38.99 1.01 -17.15
CA THR A 233 -38.16 -0.20 -17.08
C THR A 233 -38.10 -0.92 -18.42
N GLY A 234 -36.91 -1.36 -18.82
CA GLY A 234 -36.63 -2.09 -20.05
C GLY A 234 -35.70 -1.34 -21.00
N LYS A 235 -35.48 -1.92 -22.18
CA LYS A 235 -34.65 -1.29 -23.21
C LYS A 235 -35.28 0.02 -23.68
N VAL A 236 -34.44 1.03 -23.90
CA VAL A 236 -34.84 2.32 -24.48
C VAL A 236 -35.31 2.08 -25.92
N ASP A 237 -36.62 2.21 -26.13
CA ASP A 237 -37.27 2.03 -27.43
C ASP A 237 -38.42 3.04 -27.59
N ILE A 238 -38.35 3.86 -28.63
CA ILE A 238 -39.32 4.92 -28.92
C ILE A 238 -40.72 4.34 -29.19
N SER A 239 -40.84 3.07 -29.60
CA SER A 239 -42.13 2.41 -29.80
C SER A 239 -42.94 2.26 -28.49
N ARG A 240 -42.29 2.39 -27.33
CA ARG A 240 -42.91 2.25 -25.99
C ARG A 240 -43.43 3.57 -25.40
N VAL A 241 -43.32 4.68 -26.12
CA VAL A 241 -43.71 6.01 -25.59
C VAL A 241 -45.17 6.04 -25.15
N ASP A 242 -46.09 5.45 -25.92
CA ASP A 242 -47.52 5.43 -25.58
C ASP A 242 -47.79 4.63 -24.29
N GLU A 243 -47.12 3.49 -24.13
CA GLU A 243 -47.17 2.67 -22.90
C GLU A 243 -46.66 3.48 -21.70
N ILE A 244 -45.53 4.17 -21.86
CA ILE A 244 -44.91 4.97 -20.80
C ILE A 244 -45.80 6.16 -20.40
N LEU A 245 -46.44 6.84 -21.36
CA LEU A 245 -47.38 7.93 -21.08
C LEU A 245 -48.56 7.45 -20.22
N VAL A 246 -49.12 6.28 -20.56
CA VAL A 246 -50.19 5.65 -19.76
C VAL A 246 -49.70 5.32 -18.35
N ASN A 247 -48.46 4.83 -18.21
CA ASN A 247 -47.88 4.53 -16.89
C ASN A 247 -47.66 5.80 -16.06
N LEU A 248 -47.15 6.88 -16.68
CA LEU A 248 -46.94 8.18 -16.04
C LEU A 248 -48.25 8.77 -15.52
N GLU A 249 -49.30 8.76 -16.34
CA GLU A 249 -50.62 9.27 -15.95
C GLU A 249 -51.21 8.45 -14.80
N LYS A 250 -51.21 7.11 -14.92
CA LYS A 250 -51.70 6.21 -13.87
C LYS A 250 -50.96 6.40 -12.55
N ALA A 251 -49.66 6.65 -12.60
CA ALA A 251 -48.82 6.84 -11.41
C ALA A 251 -48.81 8.30 -10.89
N GLY A 252 -49.50 9.23 -11.55
CA GLY A 252 -49.62 10.62 -11.13
C GLY A 252 -48.33 11.45 -11.30
N PHE A 253 -47.50 11.11 -12.28
CA PHE A 253 -46.25 11.83 -12.56
C PHE A 253 -46.53 13.11 -13.34
N ALA A 254 -46.07 14.25 -12.81
CA ALA A 254 -46.19 15.51 -13.51
C ALA A 254 -45.40 15.47 -14.82
N HIS A 255 -46.10 15.73 -15.93
CA HIS A 255 -45.58 15.76 -17.28
C HIS A 255 -46.09 17.01 -17.99
N ALA A 256 -45.19 17.74 -18.64
CA ALA A 256 -45.53 18.85 -19.51
C ALA A 256 -44.70 18.74 -20.79
N SER A 257 -45.37 18.62 -21.95
CA SER A 257 -44.68 18.57 -23.24
C SER A 257 -43.94 19.89 -23.49
N ASP A 258 -42.68 19.82 -23.89
CA ASP A 258 -41.89 21.00 -24.20
C ASP A 258 -41.91 21.27 -25.72
N PRO A 259 -42.58 22.33 -26.19
CA PRO A 259 -42.68 22.62 -27.62
C PRO A 259 -41.39 23.16 -28.23
N THR A 260 -40.36 23.46 -27.42
CA THR A 260 -39.08 23.94 -27.96
C THR A 260 -38.32 22.82 -28.67
N LYS A 261 -37.87 23.09 -29.90
CA LYS A 261 -36.93 22.21 -30.61
C LYS A 261 -35.58 22.27 -29.92
N ASP A 262 -34.91 21.13 -29.77
CA ASP A 262 -33.55 21.10 -29.23
C ASP A 262 -32.64 22.04 -30.04
N ALA A 263 -31.82 22.82 -29.35
CA ALA A 263 -30.77 23.59 -30.01
C ALA A 263 -29.89 22.63 -30.82
N ALA A 264 -29.54 22.97 -32.06
CA ALA A 264 -28.78 22.09 -32.95
C ALA A 264 -27.40 21.67 -32.39
N TYR A 265 -26.92 22.35 -31.35
CA TYR A 265 -25.69 22.05 -30.63
C TYR A 265 -25.81 22.43 -29.15
N ILE A 266 -25.55 21.48 -28.24
CA ILE A 266 -25.42 21.71 -26.79
C ILE A 266 -23.98 21.35 -26.42
N ASP A 267 -23.25 22.32 -25.87
CA ASP A 267 -21.86 22.12 -25.44
C ASP A 267 -21.73 20.97 -24.44
N MET A 268 -20.63 20.23 -24.55
CA MET A 268 -20.28 19.17 -23.60
C MET A 268 -19.93 19.75 -22.24
N PHE A 269 -20.22 19.01 -21.16
CA PHE A 269 -19.75 19.39 -19.84
C PHE A 269 -18.22 19.26 -19.78
N GLU A 270 -17.56 20.35 -19.37
CA GLU A 270 -16.12 20.37 -19.12
C GLU A 270 -15.85 20.68 -17.64
N MET A 271 -14.94 19.93 -17.03
CA MET A 271 -14.54 20.07 -15.64
C MET A 271 -13.09 20.52 -15.53
N ASP A 272 -12.77 21.44 -14.61
CA ASP A 272 -11.37 21.78 -14.32
C ASP A 272 -10.61 20.54 -13.85
N ARG A 273 -9.36 20.39 -14.31
CA ARG A 273 -8.55 19.20 -14.03
C ARG A 273 -8.28 19.00 -12.53
N THR A 274 -8.10 20.09 -11.79
CA THR A 274 -7.89 20.04 -10.35
C THR A 274 -9.15 19.57 -9.64
N ALA A 275 -10.31 20.09 -10.04
CA ALA A 275 -11.59 19.66 -9.50
C ALA A 275 -11.87 18.17 -9.81
N TYR A 276 -11.53 17.72 -11.03
CA TYR A 276 -11.63 16.30 -11.40
C TYR A 276 -10.77 15.43 -10.47
N ALA A 277 -9.50 15.81 -10.28
CA ALA A 277 -8.59 15.03 -9.45
C ALA A 277 -8.98 15.04 -7.96
N THR A 278 -9.56 16.12 -7.44
CA THR A 278 -10.16 16.14 -6.10
C THR A 278 -11.32 15.14 -5.97
N MET A 279 -12.13 14.99 -7.01
CA MET A 279 -13.31 14.14 -6.96
C MET A 279 -13.02 12.65 -7.20
N PHE A 280 -12.10 12.33 -8.11
CA PHE A 280 -11.90 10.98 -8.61
C PHE A 280 -10.45 10.52 -8.47
N GLY A 281 -9.55 11.32 -7.91
CA GLY A 281 -8.11 11.09 -8.00
C GLY A 281 -7.51 11.49 -9.35
N PRO A 282 -6.17 11.49 -9.47
CA PRO A 282 -5.46 11.95 -10.65
C PRO A 282 -5.80 11.13 -11.91
N THR A 283 -5.51 11.70 -13.07
CA THR A 283 -5.66 11.06 -14.39
C THR A 283 -4.43 11.33 -15.28
N VAL A 284 -4.45 10.81 -16.51
CA VAL A 284 -3.29 10.70 -17.43
C VAL A 284 -2.42 11.95 -17.48
N GLY A 285 -1.15 11.86 -17.11
CA GLY A 285 -0.20 12.96 -17.16
C GLY A 285 -0.10 13.80 -15.88
N ASP A 286 -1.04 13.67 -14.94
CA ASP A 286 -0.89 14.24 -13.60
C ASP A 286 0.28 13.57 -12.87
N THR A 287 0.96 14.35 -12.02
CA THR A 287 2.08 13.85 -11.23
C THR A 287 1.81 13.88 -9.73
N ILE A 288 2.30 12.87 -9.03
CA ILE A 288 2.06 12.66 -7.60
C ILE A 288 3.40 12.39 -6.92
N ARG A 289 3.67 13.10 -5.82
CA ARG A 289 4.83 12.85 -4.97
C ARG A 289 4.59 11.63 -4.08
N LEU A 290 5.56 10.74 -3.94
CA LEU A 290 5.45 9.56 -3.09
C LEU A 290 5.86 9.89 -1.65
N GLY A 291 4.90 9.96 -0.73
CA GLY A 291 5.15 10.36 0.65
C GLY A 291 5.82 11.73 0.69
N ASN A 292 6.82 11.90 1.56
CA ASN A 292 7.68 13.08 1.60
C ASN A 292 9.03 12.87 0.89
N THR A 293 9.13 11.91 -0.02
CA THR A 293 10.34 11.66 -0.82
C THR A 293 10.42 12.60 -2.03
N ASP A 294 11.58 12.72 -2.66
CA ASP A 294 11.70 13.42 -3.94
C ASP A 294 11.28 12.60 -5.17
N LEU A 295 10.63 11.45 -4.98
CA LEU A 295 10.10 10.63 -6.08
C LEU A 295 8.73 11.14 -6.51
N TRP A 296 8.57 11.32 -7.82
CA TRP A 296 7.35 11.75 -8.49
C TRP A 296 6.91 10.72 -9.50
N ILE A 297 5.67 10.27 -9.42
CA ILE A 297 5.08 9.39 -10.41
C ILE A 297 4.15 10.17 -11.33
N LYS A 298 4.02 9.74 -12.57
CA LYS A 298 3.09 10.28 -13.57
C LYS A 298 2.09 9.21 -13.98
N VAL A 299 0.80 9.55 -14.01
CA VAL A 299 -0.24 8.62 -14.48
C VAL A 299 -0.06 8.33 -15.97
N GLU A 300 0.20 7.07 -16.32
CA GLU A 300 0.56 6.65 -17.69
C GLU A 300 -0.67 6.42 -18.57
N ARG A 301 -1.75 5.92 -17.96
CA ARG A 301 -3.03 5.65 -18.60
C ARG A 301 -4.14 5.71 -17.56
N ASP A 302 -5.36 5.93 -18.03
CA ASP A 302 -6.58 5.89 -17.24
C ASP A 302 -7.58 5.02 -18.00
N LEU A 303 -8.10 3.99 -17.34
CA LEU A 303 -9.03 3.03 -17.93
C LEU A 303 -10.50 3.45 -17.75
N THR A 304 -10.76 4.59 -17.10
CA THR A 304 -12.12 5.11 -16.93
C THR A 304 -12.74 5.61 -18.24
N SER A 305 -14.04 5.88 -18.19
CA SER A 305 -14.76 6.67 -19.20
C SER A 305 -15.25 7.95 -18.52
N TYR A 306 -14.70 9.10 -18.91
CA TYR A 306 -14.93 10.35 -18.19
C TYR A 306 -16.42 10.72 -18.12
N GLY A 307 -16.94 10.89 -16.90
CA GLY A 307 -18.36 11.12 -16.61
C GLY A 307 -19.15 9.89 -16.17
N ASP A 308 -18.58 8.68 -16.30
CA ASP A 308 -19.11 7.39 -15.80
C ASP A 308 -18.23 6.81 -14.68
N GLU A 309 -17.50 7.65 -13.93
CA GLU A 309 -16.67 7.21 -12.80
C GLU A 309 -17.54 6.52 -11.73
N CYS A 310 -17.07 5.36 -11.26
CA CYS A 310 -17.71 4.65 -10.18
C CYS A 310 -17.49 5.40 -8.86
N LYS A 311 -18.57 5.88 -8.24
CA LYS A 311 -18.52 6.57 -6.95
C LYS A 311 -19.65 6.11 -6.04
N PHE A 312 -19.30 5.69 -4.84
CA PHE A 312 -20.24 5.22 -3.82
C PHE A 312 -20.65 6.35 -2.85
N GLY A 313 -21.88 6.26 -2.34
CA GLY A 313 -22.43 7.17 -1.32
C GLY A 313 -23.84 7.70 -1.62
N GLY A 314 -24.36 8.52 -0.71
CA GLY A 314 -25.69 9.14 -0.84
C GLY A 314 -25.84 9.96 -2.12
N GLY A 315 -26.76 9.54 -3.00
CA GLY A 315 -27.04 10.22 -4.27
C GLY A 315 -25.95 10.06 -5.35
N LYS A 316 -24.99 9.14 -5.17
CA LYS A 316 -23.85 8.97 -6.08
C LYS A 316 -24.13 8.02 -7.25
N THR A 317 -23.07 7.54 -7.91
CA THR A 317 -23.12 6.73 -9.14
C THR A 317 -23.51 5.27 -8.88
N LEU A 318 -22.86 4.61 -7.91
CA LEU A 318 -23.07 3.19 -7.61
C LEU A 318 -24.34 2.99 -6.78
N ARG A 319 -25.49 2.99 -7.47
CA ARG A 319 -26.83 2.72 -6.94
C ARG A 319 -27.60 1.88 -7.93
N GLU A 320 -28.61 1.17 -7.43
CA GLU A 320 -29.44 0.24 -8.20
C GLU A 320 -29.97 0.85 -9.50
N GLY A 321 -29.88 0.10 -10.60
CA GLY A 321 -30.27 0.51 -11.95
C GLY A 321 -29.36 1.55 -12.60
N MET A 322 -28.40 2.11 -11.86
CA MET A 322 -27.50 3.18 -12.29
C MET A 322 -26.10 2.59 -12.49
N GLY A 323 -25.09 2.97 -11.72
CA GLY A 323 -23.78 2.32 -11.75
C GLY A 323 -23.75 0.92 -11.13
N GLN A 324 -24.75 0.55 -10.33
CA GLN A 324 -24.97 -0.83 -9.87
C GLN A 324 -26.01 -1.50 -10.78
N ALA A 325 -25.64 -2.60 -11.41
CA ALA A 325 -26.51 -3.39 -12.27
C ALA A 325 -27.63 -4.08 -11.47
N THR A 326 -28.78 -4.26 -12.12
CA THR A 326 -29.99 -4.82 -11.51
C THR A 326 -30.35 -6.15 -12.16
N GLY A 327 -30.71 -7.14 -11.34
CA GLY A 327 -31.07 -8.48 -11.81
C GLY A 327 -29.87 -9.34 -12.22
N VAL A 328 -28.68 -8.99 -11.72
CA VAL A 328 -27.44 -9.74 -11.91
C VAL A 328 -27.23 -10.63 -10.69
N SER A 329 -26.95 -11.92 -10.91
CA SER A 329 -26.68 -12.88 -9.84
C SER A 329 -25.28 -12.70 -9.24
N ASP A 330 -25.09 -13.25 -8.05
CA ASP A 330 -23.80 -13.29 -7.37
C ASP A 330 -22.71 -13.89 -8.26
N ASP A 331 -22.98 -14.99 -8.97
CA ASP A 331 -22.03 -15.65 -9.89
C ASP A 331 -21.42 -14.72 -10.96
N ILE A 332 -22.11 -13.63 -11.30
CA ILE A 332 -21.71 -12.68 -12.34
C ILE A 332 -21.16 -11.38 -11.72
N SER A 333 -21.73 -10.92 -10.61
CA SER A 333 -21.29 -9.69 -9.96
C SER A 333 -19.99 -9.89 -9.18
N LEU A 334 -19.18 -8.84 -9.10
CA LEU A 334 -18.00 -8.79 -8.23
C LEU A 334 -18.39 -8.97 -6.75
N ASP A 335 -17.50 -9.53 -5.94
CA ASP A 335 -17.63 -9.53 -4.48
C ASP A 335 -17.22 -8.17 -3.91
N LEU A 336 -16.16 -7.60 -4.48
CA LEU A 336 -15.59 -6.32 -4.08
C LEU A 336 -15.12 -5.57 -5.34
N VAL A 337 -15.32 -4.26 -5.37
CA VAL A 337 -14.68 -3.35 -6.32
C VAL A 337 -13.90 -2.26 -5.58
N ILE A 338 -12.64 -2.06 -5.96
CA ILE A 338 -11.87 -0.88 -5.58
C ILE A 338 -12.00 0.12 -6.71
N VAL A 339 -12.69 1.24 -6.45
CA VAL A 339 -13.01 2.22 -7.50
C VAL A 339 -11.95 3.31 -7.58
N ASN A 340 -11.66 3.80 -8.78
CA ASN A 340 -10.76 4.93 -9.01
C ASN A 340 -9.34 4.75 -8.40
N ALA A 341 -8.78 3.55 -8.41
CA ALA A 341 -7.47 3.27 -7.84
C ALA A 341 -6.33 3.81 -8.73
N LEU A 342 -5.40 4.59 -8.16
CA LEU A 342 -4.09 4.82 -8.79
C LEU A 342 -3.19 3.61 -8.47
N ILE A 343 -3.09 2.69 -9.41
CA ILE A 343 -2.27 1.50 -9.29
C ILE A 343 -0.80 1.88 -9.52
N VAL A 344 0.05 1.52 -8.57
CA VAL A 344 1.52 1.58 -8.71
C VAL A 344 2.02 0.14 -8.61
N ASP A 345 2.46 -0.39 -9.74
CA ASP A 345 2.91 -1.77 -9.87
C ASP A 345 4.07 -1.83 -10.89
N TRP A 346 4.82 -2.94 -10.91
CA TRP A 346 5.87 -3.12 -11.91
C TRP A 346 5.31 -3.08 -13.34
N THR A 347 4.08 -3.53 -13.55
CA THR A 347 3.41 -3.52 -14.86
C THR A 347 3.06 -2.11 -15.36
N GLY A 348 3.00 -1.11 -14.47
CA GLY A 348 2.57 0.23 -14.85
C GLY A 348 2.18 1.13 -13.68
N ILE A 349 2.09 2.42 -13.96
CA ILE A 349 1.51 3.42 -13.03
C ILE A 349 0.28 4.01 -13.69
N TYR A 350 -0.90 3.54 -13.28
CA TYR A 350 -2.12 3.85 -14.02
C TYR A 350 -3.38 3.84 -13.18
N LYS A 351 -4.42 4.48 -13.70
CA LYS A 351 -5.70 4.64 -13.04
C LYS A 351 -6.71 3.62 -13.56
N ALA A 352 -7.36 2.88 -12.66
CA ALA A 352 -8.39 1.89 -13.01
C ALA A 352 -9.27 1.56 -11.80
N ASP A 353 -10.42 0.92 -12.05
CA ASP A 353 -11.12 0.13 -11.04
C ASP A 353 -10.47 -1.28 -10.96
N ILE A 354 -10.53 -1.92 -9.79
CA ILE A 354 -10.07 -3.30 -9.56
C ILE A 354 -11.25 -4.13 -9.08
N GLY A 355 -11.60 -5.17 -9.83
CA GLY A 355 -12.67 -6.11 -9.49
C GLY A 355 -12.14 -7.38 -8.86
N VAL A 356 -12.75 -7.80 -7.75
CA VAL A 356 -12.39 -9.00 -6.99
C VAL A 356 -13.57 -9.97 -6.92
N LYS A 357 -13.29 -11.26 -7.12
CA LYS A 357 -14.24 -12.37 -6.95
C LYS A 357 -13.53 -13.58 -6.36
N ASN A 358 -14.11 -14.21 -5.35
CA ASN A 358 -13.57 -15.36 -4.61
C ASN A 358 -12.12 -15.12 -4.14
N GLY A 359 -11.86 -13.89 -3.69
CA GLY A 359 -10.55 -13.43 -3.25
C GLY A 359 -9.48 -13.24 -4.33
N MET A 360 -9.85 -13.37 -5.60
CA MET A 360 -8.95 -13.20 -6.76
C MET A 360 -9.25 -11.90 -7.49
N ILE A 361 -8.23 -11.26 -8.06
CA ILE A 361 -8.37 -10.14 -8.99
C ILE A 361 -8.90 -10.72 -10.31
N VAL A 362 -10.15 -10.38 -10.67
CA VAL A 362 -10.81 -10.90 -11.88
C VAL A 362 -10.92 -9.87 -13.01
N GLY A 363 -10.70 -8.59 -12.69
CA GLY A 363 -10.68 -7.52 -13.70
C GLY A 363 -9.94 -6.29 -13.20
N ILE A 364 -9.25 -5.61 -14.12
CA ILE A 364 -8.65 -4.29 -13.91
C ILE A 364 -9.03 -3.45 -15.13
N GLY A 365 -9.77 -2.37 -14.91
CA GLY A 365 -10.41 -1.66 -16.02
C GLY A 365 -11.44 -0.66 -15.54
N LYS A 366 -12.60 -0.64 -16.21
CA LYS A 366 -13.75 0.17 -15.84
C LYS A 366 -14.86 -0.74 -15.32
N ALA A 367 -15.22 -0.58 -14.06
CA ALA A 367 -16.33 -1.29 -13.45
C ALA A 367 -17.66 -0.57 -13.69
N GLY A 368 -18.76 -1.19 -13.25
CA GLY A 368 -20.06 -0.53 -13.14
C GLY A 368 -21.18 -1.37 -13.76
N ASN A 369 -22.09 -0.70 -14.46
CA ASN A 369 -23.26 -1.34 -15.03
C ASN A 369 -23.27 -1.23 -16.56
N PRO A 370 -23.13 -2.35 -17.30
CA PRO A 370 -23.12 -2.32 -18.76
C PRO A 370 -24.47 -1.91 -19.37
N ASP A 371 -25.56 -1.87 -18.59
CA ASP A 371 -26.86 -1.43 -19.09
C ASP A 371 -26.94 0.08 -19.34
N VAL A 372 -26.08 0.88 -18.69
CA VAL A 372 -26.18 2.35 -18.71
C VAL A 372 -24.84 3.07 -18.85
N MET A 373 -23.72 2.33 -18.83
CA MET A 373 -22.36 2.86 -18.95
C MET A 373 -21.63 2.21 -20.13
N ASP A 374 -20.86 3.01 -20.85
CA ASP A 374 -19.98 2.49 -21.90
C ASP A 374 -18.71 1.89 -21.31
N GLY A 375 -18.09 0.95 -22.03
CA GLY A 375 -16.75 0.45 -21.72
C GLY A 375 -16.62 -0.37 -20.44
N VAL A 376 -17.72 -0.82 -19.82
CA VAL A 376 -17.66 -1.71 -18.64
C VAL A 376 -16.91 -2.98 -19.05
N THR A 377 -15.79 -3.21 -18.39
CA THR A 377 -14.88 -4.32 -18.69
C THR A 377 -15.60 -5.65 -18.40
N PRO A 378 -15.43 -6.69 -19.23
CA PRO A 378 -15.98 -8.01 -18.92
C PRO A 378 -15.60 -8.46 -17.51
N ASN A 379 -16.55 -9.08 -16.80
CA ASN A 379 -16.42 -9.51 -15.41
C ASN A 379 -16.20 -8.38 -14.37
N MET A 380 -16.48 -7.12 -14.72
CA MET A 380 -16.40 -5.98 -13.78
C MET A 380 -17.76 -5.37 -13.49
N ILE A 381 -18.79 -6.21 -13.40
CA ILE A 381 -20.16 -5.78 -13.11
C ILE A 381 -20.31 -5.57 -11.61
N VAL A 382 -20.74 -4.37 -11.22
CA VAL A 382 -21.13 -4.06 -9.84
C VAL A 382 -22.59 -4.43 -9.67
N GLY A 383 -22.90 -5.39 -8.80
CA GLY A 383 -24.25 -5.86 -8.51
C GLY A 383 -24.67 -5.60 -7.07
N SER A 384 -25.78 -6.18 -6.64
CA SER A 384 -26.25 -6.09 -5.25
C SER A 384 -25.36 -6.86 -4.26
N CYS A 385 -24.51 -7.77 -4.75
CA CYS A 385 -23.59 -8.58 -3.95
C CYS A 385 -22.16 -8.02 -3.94
N THR A 386 -21.95 -6.80 -4.44
CA THR A 386 -20.63 -6.17 -4.56
C THR A 386 -20.42 -5.13 -3.46
N ASP A 387 -19.37 -5.30 -2.64
CA ASP A 387 -18.88 -4.28 -1.73
C ASP A 387 -17.93 -3.28 -2.44
N VAL A 388 -17.68 -2.12 -1.82
CA VAL A 388 -16.90 -1.04 -2.43
C VAL A 388 -15.81 -0.52 -1.51
N ILE A 389 -14.58 -0.46 -2.01
CA ILE A 389 -13.50 0.34 -1.43
C ILE A 389 -13.28 1.57 -2.32
N ALA A 390 -13.33 2.76 -1.71
CA ALA A 390 -13.05 4.01 -2.40
C ALA A 390 -11.53 4.21 -2.57
N GLY A 391 -11.05 4.08 -3.81
CA GLY A 391 -9.65 4.29 -4.19
C GLY A 391 -9.36 5.70 -4.72
N GLU A 392 -10.37 6.57 -4.86
CA GLU A 392 -10.14 7.94 -5.32
C GLU A 392 -9.14 8.70 -4.44
N GLY A 393 -8.09 9.22 -5.06
CA GLY A 393 -7.00 9.91 -4.35
C GLY A 393 -6.11 8.99 -3.51
N LYS A 394 -6.21 7.68 -3.67
CA LYS A 394 -5.35 6.67 -3.02
C LYS A 394 -4.45 5.98 -4.03
N ILE A 395 -3.29 5.54 -3.56
CA ILE A 395 -2.38 4.67 -4.31
C ILE A 395 -2.62 3.23 -3.87
N ILE A 396 -2.72 2.31 -4.84
CA ILE A 396 -2.93 0.89 -4.58
C ILE A 396 -1.70 0.14 -5.11
N THR A 397 -1.11 -0.69 -4.26
CA THR A 397 0.00 -1.58 -4.62
C THR A 397 -0.37 -3.03 -4.34
N ALA A 398 0.39 -3.97 -4.88
CA ALA A 398 0.40 -5.33 -4.34
C ALA A 398 0.90 -5.29 -2.89
N GLY A 399 0.48 -6.28 -2.10
CA GLY A 399 1.09 -6.55 -0.80
C GLY A 399 2.55 -6.93 -0.95
N GLY A 400 3.40 -6.41 -0.05
CA GLY A 400 4.82 -6.69 -0.10
C GLY A 400 5.14 -8.13 0.32
N PHE A 401 6.26 -8.64 -0.17
CA PHE A 401 6.78 -9.97 0.10
C PHE A 401 8.19 -9.85 0.67
N ASP A 402 8.33 -10.20 1.95
CA ASP A 402 9.63 -10.34 2.60
C ASP A 402 10.12 -11.78 2.55
N THR A 403 11.21 -12.03 1.83
CA THR A 403 11.75 -13.38 1.64
C THR A 403 12.83 -13.79 2.62
N HIS A 404 13.26 -12.93 3.55
CA HIS A 404 14.35 -13.23 4.49
C HIS A 404 13.88 -13.09 5.93
N ILE A 405 12.96 -13.97 6.36
CA ILE A 405 12.39 -13.95 7.71
C ILE A 405 13.05 -15.00 8.61
N HIS A 406 13.52 -14.56 9.77
CA HIS A 406 13.85 -15.44 10.88
C HIS A 406 12.62 -15.53 11.77
N PHE A 407 11.95 -16.70 11.81
CA PHE A 407 10.76 -16.91 12.64
C PHE A 407 11.13 -17.05 14.13
N ILE A 408 11.62 -15.95 14.70
CA ILE A 408 12.07 -15.80 16.08
C ILE A 408 10.87 -15.61 16.99
N CYS A 409 9.88 -14.80 16.59
CA CYS A 409 8.67 -14.59 17.36
C CYS A 409 7.45 -14.25 16.47
N PRO A 410 6.22 -14.64 16.86
CA PRO A 410 5.02 -14.37 16.06
C PRO A 410 4.69 -12.88 15.93
N GLN A 411 5.20 -12.02 16.82
CA GLN A 411 4.94 -10.58 16.79
C GLN A 411 5.46 -9.91 15.51
N GLN A 412 6.48 -10.48 14.88
CA GLN A 412 7.01 -10.01 13.60
C GLN A 412 5.93 -9.94 12.52
N VAL A 413 4.95 -10.86 12.53
CA VAL A 413 3.85 -10.84 11.57
C VAL A 413 2.98 -9.59 11.71
N TYR A 414 2.70 -9.17 12.94
CA TYR A 414 1.88 -7.98 13.20
C TYR A 414 2.59 -6.69 12.76
N GLU A 415 3.89 -6.60 13.00
CA GLU A 415 4.71 -5.48 12.52
C GLU A 415 4.73 -5.43 10.98
N ALA A 416 5.05 -6.55 10.35
CA ALA A 416 5.16 -6.63 8.89
C ALA A 416 3.82 -6.35 8.19
N ILE A 417 2.72 -6.96 8.63
CA ILE A 417 1.40 -6.71 8.00
C ILE A 417 0.99 -5.26 8.18
N SER A 418 1.23 -4.66 9.37
CA SER A 418 0.93 -3.25 9.61
C SER A 418 1.72 -2.29 8.70
N SER A 419 2.86 -2.73 8.17
CA SER A 419 3.69 -1.99 7.20
C SER A 419 3.28 -2.20 5.74
N GLY A 420 2.40 -3.17 5.44
CA GLY A 420 1.96 -3.50 4.08
C GLY A 420 2.55 -4.80 3.50
N ILE A 421 3.29 -5.59 4.29
CA ILE A 421 3.77 -6.92 3.88
C ILE A 421 2.62 -7.94 4.02
N THR A 422 2.32 -8.70 2.96
CA THR A 422 1.27 -9.73 2.97
C THR A 422 1.79 -11.14 2.76
N THR A 423 3.10 -11.28 2.54
CA THR A 423 3.77 -12.60 2.42
C THR A 423 5.12 -12.59 3.14
N MET A 424 5.40 -13.66 3.86
CA MET A 424 6.69 -13.94 4.48
C MET A 424 7.25 -15.28 4.00
N LEU A 425 8.56 -15.33 3.74
CA LEU A 425 9.30 -16.56 3.54
C LEU A 425 10.53 -16.56 4.42
N GLY A 426 10.82 -17.70 5.04
CA GLY A 426 11.95 -17.83 5.94
C GLY A 426 11.92 -19.11 6.74
N GLY A 427 12.67 -19.17 7.84
CA GLY A 427 12.74 -20.38 8.67
C GLY A 427 13.01 -20.05 10.13
N GLY A 428 12.69 -20.99 11.01
CA GLY A 428 12.88 -20.82 12.45
C GLY A 428 11.93 -21.67 13.28
N THR A 429 12.25 -21.78 14.57
CA THR A 429 11.46 -22.54 15.55
C THR A 429 11.28 -21.74 16.85
N GLY A 430 11.21 -20.41 16.78
CA GLY A 430 11.25 -19.51 17.93
C GLY A 430 12.68 -19.04 18.26
N PRO A 431 12.91 -18.41 19.43
CA PRO A 431 14.17 -17.72 19.75
C PRO A 431 15.30 -18.68 20.20
N SER A 432 15.59 -19.68 19.37
CA SER A 432 16.75 -20.57 19.54
C SER A 432 17.99 -19.95 18.91
N ALA A 433 19.19 -20.32 19.36
CA ALA A 433 20.44 -19.85 18.74
C ALA A 433 20.46 -20.10 17.22
N GLY A 434 19.99 -21.28 16.77
CA GLY A 434 19.92 -21.61 15.35
C GLY A 434 18.96 -20.72 14.54
N THR A 435 17.81 -20.34 15.11
CA THR A 435 16.84 -19.45 14.44
C THR A 435 17.27 -17.99 14.51
N SER A 436 17.84 -17.55 15.63
CA SER A 436 18.38 -16.21 15.79
C SER A 436 19.54 -15.92 14.84
N ALA A 437 20.22 -16.97 14.35
CA ALA A 437 21.29 -16.86 13.36
C ALA A 437 20.85 -17.22 11.94
N THR A 438 19.90 -18.14 11.74
CA THR A 438 19.63 -18.72 10.42
C THR A 438 18.14 -18.93 10.13
N THR A 439 17.72 -18.65 8.90
CA THR A 439 16.36 -18.96 8.39
C THR A 439 16.16 -20.46 8.11
N CYS A 440 16.28 -21.29 9.15
CA CYS A 440 16.16 -22.74 9.05
C CYS A 440 15.09 -23.28 10.00
N THR A 441 14.15 -24.06 9.48
CA THR A 441 13.25 -24.92 10.27
C THR A 441 13.69 -26.38 10.10
N PRO A 442 14.55 -26.91 10.99
CA PRO A 442 15.20 -28.20 10.76
C PRO A 442 14.28 -29.40 11.04
N GLY A 443 14.20 -30.30 10.08
CA GLY A 443 13.57 -31.62 10.23
C GLY A 443 12.04 -31.65 10.21
N LYS A 444 11.47 -32.84 9.98
CA LYS A 444 10.02 -33.04 9.75
C LYS A 444 9.11 -32.63 10.92
N ASN A 445 9.57 -32.82 12.15
CA ASN A 445 8.75 -32.55 13.34
C ASN A 445 8.52 -31.05 13.53
N TYR A 446 9.58 -30.25 13.44
CA TYR A 446 9.47 -28.80 13.55
C TYR A 446 8.81 -28.19 12.31
N MET A 447 9.05 -28.73 11.11
CA MET A 447 8.34 -28.30 9.91
C MET A 447 6.82 -28.38 10.10
N ARG A 448 6.31 -29.54 10.55
CA ARG A 448 4.89 -29.73 10.88
C ARG A 448 4.40 -28.73 11.92
N GLN A 449 5.11 -28.61 13.06
CA GLN A 449 4.68 -27.74 14.15
C GLN A 449 4.66 -26.26 13.76
N MET A 450 5.63 -25.82 12.99
CA MET A 450 5.70 -24.44 12.51
C MET A 450 4.61 -24.15 11.48
N LEU A 451 4.33 -25.06 10.55
CA LEU A 451 3.18 -24.92 9.65
C LEU A 451 1.85 -24.83 10.43
N GLN A 452 1.67 -25.66 11.46
CA GLN A 452 0.49 -25.61 12.34
C GLN A 452 0.41 -24.30 13.14
N ALA A 453 1.53 -23.75 13.61
CA ALA A 453 1.55 -22.46 14.28
C ALA A 453 1.22 -21.30 13.32
N CYS A 454 1.82 -21.34 12.12
CA CYS A 454 1.64 -20.35 11.06
C CYS A 454 0.22 -20.34 10.48
N ASP A 455 -0.51 -21.46 10.58
CA ASP A 455 -1.91 -21.60 10.16
C ASP A 455 -2.89 -20.62 10.83
N THR A 456 -2.46 -19.93 11.88
CA THR A 456 -3.25 -18.93 12.62
C THR A 456 -2.85 -17.48 12.31
N LEU A 457 -1.82 -17.28 11.50
CA LEU A 457 -1.24 -15.97 11.25
C LEU A 457 -1.91 -15.31 10.02
N PRO A 458 -2.19 -14.00 10.06
CA PRO A 458 -3.01 -13.32 9.04
C PRO A 458 -2.24 -12.95 7.76
N ILE A 459 -1.27 -13.78 7.36
CA ILE A 459 -0.35 -13.50 6.27
C ILE A 459 -0.05 -14.78 5.47
N ASN A 460 0.37 -14.66 4.21
CA ASN A 460 0.87 -15.82 3.50
C ASN A 460 2.27 -16.19 4.03
N ILE A 461 2.56 -17.47 4.19
CA ILE A 461 3.83 -17.95 4.76
C ILE A 461 4.41 -19.09 3.93
N GLY A 462 5.68 -19.00 3.59
CA GLY A 462 6.51 -20.13 3.18
C GLY A 462 7.57 -20.42 4.24
N ILE A 463 7.90 -21.71 4.44
CA ILE A 463 8.92 -22.13 5.40
C ILE A 463 10.10 -22.82 4.68
N THR A 464 11.32 -22.45 5.06
CA THR A 464 12.58 -23.02 4.55
C THR A 464 13.18 -24.02 5.54
N GLY A 465 13.67 -25.14 5.00
CA GLY A 465 14.47 -26.12 5.74
C GLY A 465 15.95 -25.74 5.79
N LYS A 466 16.75 -26.55 6.49
CA LYS A 466 18.22 -26.43 6.49
C LYS A 466 18.80 -27.17 5.28
N GLY A 467 19.61 -26.47 4.49
CA GLY A 467 20.28 -26.99 3.28
C GLY A 467 21.70 -27.50 3.50
N ASN A 468 22.30 -27.26 4.67
CA ASN A 468 23.69 -27.65 4.98
C ASN A 468 23.82 -29.15 5.31
N ASP A 469 23.84 -29.99 4.29
CA ASP A 469 24.19 -31.41 4.40
C ASP A 469 24.86 -31.87 3.09
N SER A 470 25.97 -32.62 3.20
CA SER A 470 26.65 -33.19 2.04
C SER A 470 26.00 -34.48 1.53
N ASP A 471 25.04 -35.02 2.27
CA ASP A 471 24.16 -36.11 1.82
C ASP A 471 22.72 -35.60 1.61
N PRO A 472 22.03 -36.00 0.53
CA PRO A 472 20.71 -35.46 0.21
C PRO A 472 19.56 -36.05 1.04
N ALA A 473 19.75 -37.11 1.83
CA ALA A 473 18.66 -37.82 2.50
C ALA A 473 17.83 -36.90 3.42
N ALA A 474 18.47 -36.20 4.36
CA ALA A 474 17.79 -35.32 5.31
C ALA A 474 17.21 -34.07 4.64
N LEU A 475 17.82 -33.61 3.54
CA LEU A 475 17.30 -32.49 2.75
C LEU A 475 15.96 -32.85 2.12
N ARG A 476 15.86 -34.01 1.46
CA ARG A 476 14.59 -34.51 0.88
C ARG A 476 13.50 -34.66 1.94
N GLU A 477 13.83 -35.22 3.12
CA GLU A 477 12.84 -35.38 4.21
C GLU A 477 12.20 -34.05 4.63
N GLN A 478 12.98 -32.97 4.71
CA GLN A 478 12.47 -31.64 5.07
C GLN A 478 11.53 -31.07 4.00
N VAL A 479 11.87 -31.26 2.72
CA VAL A 479 11.07 -30.79 1.59
C VAL A 479 9.75 -31.55 1.51
N ILE A 480 9.78 -32.88 1.66
CA ILE A 480 8.58 -33.73 1.71
C ILE A 480 7.71 -33.40 2.93
N ALA A 481 8.31 -32.97 4.04
CA ALA A 481 7.58 -32.51 5.22
C ALA A 481 6.95 -31.11 5.06
N GLY A 482 7.23 -30.39 3.97
CA GLY A 482 6.58 -29.11 3.67
C GLY A 482 7.50 -27.92 3.45
N ALA A 483 8.82 -28.07 3.54
CA ALA A 483 9.72 -26.98 3.20
C ALA A 483 9.52 -26.57 1.73
N CYS A 484 9.32 -25.28 1.47
CA CYS A 484 9.19 -24.71 0.11
C CYS A 484 10.51 -24.13 -0.42
N GLY A 485 11.58 -24.24 0.37
CA GLY A 485 12.95 -23.84 0.03
C GLY A 485 13.95 -24.39 1.05
N LEU A 486 15.24 -24.29 0.75
CA LEU A 486 16.33 -24.68 1.66
C LEU A 486 17.33 -23.54 1.82
N LYS A 487 17.72 -23.24 3.07
CA LYS A 487 18.76 -22.26 3.39
C LYS A 487 20.11 -22.94 3.63
N LEU A 488 21.12 -22.54 2.88
CA LEU A 488 22.53 -22.76 3.19
C LEU A 488 23.04 -21.58 4.03
N HIS A 489 23.68 -21.87 5.17
CA HIS A 489 24.24 -20.85 6.06
C HIS A 489 25.63 -21.22 6.59
N GLU A 490 26.52 -20.24 6.70
CA GLU A 490 27.92 -20.48 7.11
C GLU A 490 28.04 -21.03 8.54
N ASP A 491 27.19 -20.57 9.47
CA ASP A 491 27.06 -21.09 10.84
C ASP A 491 26.75 -22.61 10.89
N TRP A 492 26.25 -23.19 9.80
CA TRP A 492 26.06 -24.64 9.63
C TRP A 492 27.03 -25.27 8.63
N GLY A 493 27.97 -24.50 8.07
CA GLY A 493 28.96 -24.89 7.08
C GLY A 493 28.45 -24.79 5.64
N THR A 494 28.61 -23.63 4.98
CA THR A 494 28.29 -23.43 3.55
C THR A 494 29.45 -23.86 2.66
N THR A 495 29.79 -25.15 2.71
CA THR A 495 30.91 -25.70 1.95
C THR A 495 30.50 -26.06 0.51
N PRO A 496 31.43 -26.16 -0.46
CA PRO A 496 31.12 -26.59 -1.83
C PRO A 496 30.34 -27.91 -1.92
N SER A 497 30.62 -28.86 -1.01
CA SER A 497 29.92 -30.15 -0.94
C SER A 497 28.46 -30.01 -0.50
N ALA A 498 28.20 -29.20 0.53
CA ALA A 498 26.84 -28.90 0.98
C ALA A 498 26.05 -28.11 -0.07
N ILE A 499 26.70 -27.14 -0.73
CA ILE A 499 26.12 -26.37 -1.85
C ILE A 499 25.65 -27.31 -2.96
N ASP A 500 26.51 -28.25 -3.39
CA ASP A 500 26.19 -29.15 -4.50
C ASP A 500 25.04 -30.12 -4.16
N SER A 501 25.07 -30.70 -2.96
CA SER A 501 24.01 -31.59 -2.45
C SER A 501 22.66 -30.86 -2.35
N CYS A 502 22.65 -29.66 -1.75
CA CYS A 502 21.44 -28.85 -1.61
C CYS A 502 20.84 -28.47 -2.96
N LEU A 503 21.65 -27.94 -3.88
CA LEU A 503 21.18 -27.58 -5.22
C LEU A 503 20.67 -28.79 -6.01
N THR A 504 21.25 -29.98 -5.81
CA THR A 504 20.76 -31.23 -6.43
C THR A 504 19.35 -31.56 -5.94
N VAL A 505 19.08 -31.44 -4.64
CA VAL A 505 17.74 -31.66 -4.08
C VAL A 505 16.76 -30.58 -4.52
N CYS A 506 17.20 -29.32 -4.60
CA CYS A 506 16.37 -28.24 -5.14
C CYS A 506 15.98 -28.50 -6.60
N ASP A 507 16.92 -28.95 -7.44
CA ASP A 507 16.63 -29.32 -8.84
C ASP A 507 15.67 -30.51 -8.94
N GLU A 508 15.79 -31.51 -8.06
CA GLU A 508 14.91 -32.67 -8.01
C GLU A 508 13.46 -32.34 -7.61
N LEU A 509 13.29 -31.42 -6.66
CA LEU A 509 12.01 -31.17 -5.99
C LEU A 509 11.39 -29.80 -6.31
N ASP A 510 11.96 -29.07 -7.27
CA ASP A 510 11.53 -27.76 -7.77
C ASP A 510 11.27 -26.70 -6.68
N ILE A 511 12.22 -26.58 -5.75
CA ILE A 511 12.22 -25.55 -4.70
C ILE A 511 13.41 -24.61 -4.84
N GLN A 512 13.35 -23.42 -4.22
CA GLN A 512 14.49 -22.50 -4.28
C GLN A 512 15.59 -22.87 -3.26
N CYS A 513 16.84 -22.62 -3.65
CA CYS A 513 18.00 -22.64 -2.75
C CYS A 513 18.34 -21.19 -2.37
N LEU A 514 18.41 -20.92 -1.07
CA LEU A 514 18.75 -19.62 -0.51
C LEU A 514 20.10 -19.75 0.20
N ILE A 515 21.01 -18.79 0.03
CA ILE A 515 22.38 -18.95 0.52
C ILE A 515 22.90 -17.72 1.24
N HIS A 516 23.55 -17.99 2.36
CA HIS A 516 24.53 -17.15 3.05
C HIS A 516 25.88 -17.88 2.93
N THR A 517 26.84 -17.27 2.24
CA THR A 517 28.09 -17.93 1.84
C THR A 517 29.15 -17.90 2.95
N ASP A 518 30.26 -18.59 2.73
CA ASP A 518 31.37 -18.71 3.69
C ASP A 518 32.15 -17.38 3.83
N THR A 519 31.83 -16.58 4.86
CA THR A 519 32.50 -15.27 5.08
C THR A 519 33.98 -15.45 5.34
N LEU A 520 34.34 -16.52 6.05
CA LEU A 520 35.70 -16.83 6.46
C LEU A 520 36.60 -17.28 5.30
N ASN A 521 36.01 -17.60 4.14
CA ASN A 521 36.69 -18.23 3.03
C ASN A 521 37.37 -19.56 3.43
N GLU A 522 36.79 -20.28 4.40
CA GLU A 522 37.40 -21.47 5.00
C GLU A 522 37.55 -22.60 3.97
N SER A 523 36.52 -22.83 3.16
CA SER A 523 36.54 -23.84 2.08
C SER A 523 37.01 -23.29 0.74
N GLY A 524 37.23 -21.97 0.64
CA GLY A 524 37.65 -21.27 -0.57
C GLY A 524 37.02 -19.87 -0.69
N PHE A 525 37.47 -19.10 -1.67
CA PHE A 525 36.95 -17.77 -1.98
C PHE A 525 35.64 -17.83 -2.78
N VAL A 526 35.07 -16.66 -3.10
CA VAL A 526 33.79 -16.52 -3.80
C VAL A 526 33.72 -17.32 -5.11
N GLU A 527 34.83 -17.44 -5.84
CA GLU A 527 34.90 -18.19 -7.10
C GLU A 527 34.67 -19.69 -6.90
N SER A 528 35.13 -20.24 -5.76
CA SER A 528 34.90 -21.65 -5.41
C SER A 528 33.43 -21.92 -5.14
N THR A 529 32.76 -21.01 -4.44
CA THR A 529 31.31 -21.07 -4.18
C THR A 529 30.52 -20.91 -5.49
N ILE A 530 30.88 -19.95 -6.34
CA ILE A 530 30.27 -19.77 -7.67
C ILE A 530 30.44 -21.04 -8.53
N ALA A 531 31.63 -21.65 -8.52
CA ALA A 531 31.88 -22.90 -9.24
C ALA A 531 31.00 -24.04 -8.72
N ALA A 532 30.77 -24.12 -7.40
CA ALA A 532 29.89 -25.11 -6.79
C ALA A 532 28.41 -24.93 -7.18
N PHE A 533 27.99 -23.72 -7.56
CA PHE A 533 26.63 -23.50 -8.09
C PHE A 533 26.38 -24.27 -9.39
N LYS A 534 27.43 -24.50 -10.21
CA LYS A 534 27.33 -25.18 -11.52
C LYS A 534 26.25 -24.57 -12.42
N ASN A 535 26.13 -23.24 -12.40
CA ASN A 535 25.11 -22.46 -13.12
C ASN A 535 23.65 -22.77 -12.76
N ARG A 536 23.37 -23.44 -11.63
CA ARG A 536 22.00 -23.68 -11.15
C ARG A 536 21.42 -22.43 -10.47
N ALA A 537 20.11 -22.27 -10.54
CA ALA A 537 19.41 -21.14 -9.94
C ALA A 537 19.65 -21.09 -8.42
N ILE A 538 20.04 -19.93 -7.91
CA ILE A 538 20.28 -19.73 -6.48
C ILE A 538 19.97 -18.30 -6.05
N HIS A 539 19.34 -18.14 -4.89
CA HIS A 539 19.06 -16.85 -4.28
C HIS A 539 20.16 -16.51 -3.26
N THR A 540 21.01 -15.54 -3.58
CA THR A 540 21.99 -15.00 -2.64
C THR A 540 21.35 -13.96 -1.75
N TYR A 541 21.28 -14.23 -0.44
CA TYR A 541 20.86 -13.25 0.55
C TYR A 541 21.94 -12.19 0.79
N HIS A 542 21.50 -11.02 1.31
CA HIS A 542 22.34 -9.88 1.73
C HIS A 542 23.64 -9.77 0.91
N THR A 543 23.46 -9.66 -0.41
CA THR A 543 24.51 -9.89 -1.42
C THR A 543 25.69 -8.93 -1.26
N GLU A 544 25.50 -7.78 -0.64
CA GLU A 544 26.58 -6.85 -0.31
C GLU A 544 27.60 -7.41 0.70
N GLY A 545 27.15 -8.26 1.63
CA GLY A 545 28.00 -9.03 2.52
C GLY A 545 28.08 -8.55 3.97
N ALA A 546 27.53 -7.40 4.37
CA ALA A 546 27.47 -7.01 5.79
C ALA A 546 26.61 -7.99 6.60
N GLY A 547 25.47 -8.41 6.04
CA GLY A 547 24.64 -9.50 6.56
C GLY A 547 25.30 -10.88 6.48
N GLY A 548 26.40 -11.00 5.73
CA GLY A 548 27.29 -12.17 5.68
C GLY A 548 27.53 -12.72 4.28
N GLY A 549 28.70 -13.32 4.10
CA GLY A 549 29.20 -13.84 2.84
C GLY A 549 30.68 -13.53 2.61
N HIS A 550 31.28 -14.16 1.59
CA HIS A 550 32.72 -14.09 1.30
C HIS A 550 33.28 -12.67 1.46
N ALA A 551 34.20 -12.50 2.40
CA ALA A 551 34.82 -11.21 2.65
C ALA A 551 36.05 -11.02 1.74
N PRO A 552 36.20 -9.88 1.03
CA PRO A 552 35.28 -8.73 0.98
C PRO A 552 34.32 -8.72 -0.24
N ASP A 553 34.35 -9.75 -1.08
CA ASP A 553 33.96 -9.66 -2.49
C ASP A 553 32.70 -10.45 -2.90
N ILE A 554 31.89 -10.92 -1.93
CA ILE A 554 30.61 -11.59 -2.21
C ILE A 554 29.68 -10.77 -3.12
N ILE A 555 29.73 -9.44 -3.05
CA ILE A 555 28.94 -8.54 -3.90
C ILE A 555 29.14 -8.78 -5.40
N SER A 556 30.26 -9.39 -5.79
CA SER A 556 30.56 -9.75 -7.17
C SER A 556 29.54 -10.70 -7.80
N VAL A 557 28.83 -11.51 -7.01
CA VAL A 557 27.90 -12.54 -7.52
C VAL A 557 26.75 -11.97 -8.37
N VAL A 558 26.48 -10.67 -8.29
CA VAL A 558 25.48 -9.97 -9.13
C VAL A 558 25.77 -10.08 -10.64
N GLU A 559 27.01 -10.43 -11.02
CA GLU A 559 27.41 -10.59 -12.43
C GLU A 559 26.95 -11.91 -13.08
N HIS A 560 26.40 -12.84 -12.29
CA HIS A 560 26.06 -14.17 -12.78
C HIS A 560 24.57 -14.32 -13.11
N ALA A 561 24.29 -14.98 -14.25
CA ALA A 561 22.94 -15.13 -14.78
C ALA A 561 22.03 -16.06 -13.95
N ASN A 562 22.61 -17.00 -13.21
CA ASN A 562 21.88 -17.95 -12.37
C ASN A 562 21.67 -17.46 -10.92
N VAL A 563 22.22 -16.29 -10.57
CA VAL A 563 22.10 -15.70 -9.23
C VAL A 563 20.92 -14.74 -9.19
N LEU A 564 20.11 -14.86 -8.14
CA LEU A 564 18.97 -13.99 -7.83
C LEU A 564 19.31 -13.15 -6.58
N PRO A 565 20.00 -12.01 -6.74
CA PRO A 565 20.56 -11.30 -5.60
C PRO A 565 19.51 -10.48 -4.83
N SER A 566 19.50 -10.60 -3.52
CA SER A 566 18.75 -9.72 -2.62
C SER A 566 19.66 -9.00 -1.62
N SER A 567 19.13 -7.90 -1.11
CA SER A 567 19.67 -7.19 0.05
C SER A 567 18.78 -7.34 1.26
N THR A 568 19.35 -7.14 2.44
CA THR A 568 18.64 -6.97 3.69
C THR A 568 18.63 -5.50 4.07
N ASN A 569 17.74 -5.09 4.97
CA ASN A 569 17.34 -3.69 5.04
C ASN A 569 18.15 -2.75 5.95
N PRO A 570 18.99 -3.17 6.92
CA PRO A 570 19.67 -2.20 7.77
C PRO A 570 20.77 -1.40 7.06
N THR A 571 21.42 -1.97 6.04
CA THR A 571 22.39 -1.25 5.22
C THR A 571 21.72 -0.21 4.31
N ARG A 572 20.38 -0.20 4.23
CA ARG A 572 19.64 0.49 3.18
C ARG A 572 19.07 1.83 3.65
N PRO A 573 19.36 2.93 2.95
CA PRO A 573 20.59 3.16 2.20
C PRO A 573 21.79 3.41 3.12
N TYR A 574 22.96 3.64 2.53
CA TYR A 574 24.14 4.06 3.29
C TYR A 574 23.92 5.45 3.93
N THR A 575 23.97 5.52 5.27
CA THR A 575 23.81 6.74 6.08
C THR A 575 24.96 6.92 7.08
N ARG A 576 25.00 8.08 7.74
CA ARG A 576 26.05 8.42 8.71
C ARG A 576 26.20 7.41 9.86
N ASN A 577 25.10 6.78 10.30
CA ASN A 577 25.12 5.84 11.42
C ASN A 577 25.25 4.39 10.99
N THR A 578 25.25 4.10 9.68
CA THR A 578 25.17 2.73 9.18
C THR A 578 26.35 1.88 9.66
N LEU A 579 27.59 2.38 9.56
CA LEU A 579 28.79 1.60 9.93
C LEU A 579 28.84 1.31 11.44
N ASP A 580 28.68 2.35 12.25
CA ASP A 580 28.75 2.23 13.71
C ASP A 580 27.68 1.27 14.25
N GLU A 581 26.45 1.35 13.72
CA GLU A 581 25.35 0.45 14.09
C GLU A 581 25.67 -1.01 13.73
N HIS A 582 26.21 -1.25 12.53
CA HIS A 582 26.38 -2.62 12.02
C HIS A 582 27.52 -3.36 12.71
N LEU A 583 28.58 -2.67 13.12
CA LEU A 583 29.69 -3.31 13.83
C LEU A 583 29.20 -3.95 15.14
N ASP A 584 28.48 -3.19 15.97
CA ASP A 584 27.94 -3.70 17.23
C ASP A 584 26.85 -4.75 17.01
N MET A 585 25.97 -4.55 16.02
CA MET A 585 24.91 -5.50 15.67
C MET A 585 25.48 -6.86 15.26
N LEU A 586 26.50 -6.87 14.39
CA LEU A 586 27.16 -8.08 13.91
C LEU A 586 27.78 -8.85 15.07
N MET A 587 28.48 -8.14 15.97
CA MET A 587 29.11 -8.78 17.13
C MET A 587 28.08 -9.46 18.03
N VAL A 588 26.91 -8.85 18.25
CA VAL A 588 25.84 -9.46 19.04
C VAL A 588 25.21 -10.66 18.31
N CYS A 589 24.87 -10.53 17.04
CA CYS A 589 24.19 -11.59 16.28
C CYS A 589 25.04 -12.87 16.16
N HIS A 590 26.35 -12.72 15.95
CA HIS A 590 27.27 -13.85 15.80
C HIS A 590 27.95 -14.27 17.11
N HIS A 591 27.51 -13.76 18.26
CA HIS A 591 28.05 -14.11 19.58
C HIS A 591 29.57 -13.88 19.70
N LEU A 592 30.07 -12.83 19.05
CA LEU A 592 31.48 -12.45 19.04
C LEU A 592 31.86 -11.65 20.28
N SER A 593 33.14 -11.68 20.63
CA SER A 593 33.69 -11.01 21.79
C SER A 593 34.63 -9.87 21.39
N LYS A 594 34.36 -8.66 21.90
CA LYS A 594 35.28 -7.49 21.80
C LYS A 594 36.64 -7.73 22.45
N ASN A 595 36.78 -8.79 23.25
CA ASN A 595 38.02 -9.15 23.91
C ASN A 595 38.86 -10.16 23.11
N ILE A 596 38.38 -10.62 21.95
CA ILE A 596 39.08 -11.55 21.06
C ILE A 596 39.50 -10.77 19.81
N PRO A 597 40.81 -10.55 19.57
CA PRO A 597 41.29 -9.79 18.40
C PRO A 597 40.80 -10.34 17.06
N GLU A 598 40.71 -11.66 16.94
CA GLU A 598 40.25 -12.35 15.73
C GLU A 598 38.77 -12.06 15.45
N ASP A 599 37.93 -11.97 16.48
CA ASP A 599 36.51 -11.65 16.37
C ASP A 599 36.30 -10.19 15.91
N VAL A 600 37.13 -9.27 16.41
CA VAL A 600 37.10 -7.86 16.00
C VAL A 600 37.57 -7.74 14.55
N ALA A 601 38.67 -8.39 14.18
CA ALA A 601 39.17 -8.39 12.81
C ALA A 601 38.15 -8.98 11.83
N PHE A 602 37.45 -10.05 12.22
CA PHE A 602 36.35 -10.61 11.45
C PHE A 602 35.21 -9.60 11.25
N ALA A 603 34.76 -8.93 12.31
CA ALA A 603 33.70 -7.93 12.24
C ALA A 603 34.11 -6.72 11.36
N GLU A 604 35.34 -6.21 11.50
CA GLU A 604 35.89 -5.12 10.69
C GLU A 604 36.03 -5.50 9.21
N SER A 605 36.41 -6.75 8.90
CA SER A 605 36.47 -7.23 7.52
C SER A 605 35.09 -7.32 6.85
N ARG A 606 34.02 -7.44 7.65
CA ARG A 606 32.65 -7.67 7.17
C ARG A 606 31.84 -6.39 7.01
N ILE A 607 32.04 -5.39 7.86
CA ILE A 607 31.34 -4.10 7.79
C ILE A 607 32.18 -3.09 7.02
N ARG A 608 31.86 -2.89 5.73
CA ARG A 608 32.68 -2.09 4.80
C ARG A 608 31.87 -0.95 4.21
N ALA A 609 32.39 0.27 4.29
CA ALA A 609 31.73 1.44 3.73
C ALA A 609 31.59 1.35 2.20
N GLU A 610 32.62 0.80 1.56
CA GLU A 610 32.77 0.73 0.12
C GLU A 610 31.72 -0.17 -0.51
N THR A 611 31.49 -1.38 0.04
CA THR A 611 30.50 -2.32 -0.48
C THR A 611 29.07 -1.88 -0.14
N ILE A 612 28.81 -1.30 1.04
CA ILE A 612 27.49 -0.72 1.40
C ILE A 612 27.15 0.45 0.47
N ALA A 613 28.13 1.30 0.15
CA ALA A 613 27.96 2.39 -0.79
C ALA A 613 27.72 1.88 -2.23
N ALA A 614 28.44 0.83 -2.64
CA ALA A 614 28.23 0.18 -3.93
C ALA A 614 26.84 -0.48 -4.03
N GLU A 615 26.33 -1.05 -2.93
CA GLU A 615 25.00 -1.66 -2.86
C GLU A 615 23.88 -0.66 -3.18
N ASP A 616 24.00 0.60 -2.74
CA ASP A 616 23.05 1.67 -3.12
C ASP A 616 23.00 1.84 -4.65
N VAL A 617 24.18 1.84 -5.28
CA VAL A 617 24.32 2.01 -6.73
C VAL A 617 23.80 0.78 -7.48
N LEU A 618 24.15 -0.42 -7.03
CA LEU A 618 23.72 -1.67 -7.67
C LEU A 618 22.20 -1.87 -7.59
N HIS A 619 21.56 -1.38 -6.52
CA HIS A 619 20.10 -1.31 -6.47
C HIS A 619 19.52 -0.39 -7.55
N ASP A 620 20.08 0.80 -7.72
CA ASP A 620 19.58 1.80 -8.68
C ASP A 620 19.88 1.40 -10.13
N LEU A 621 20.98 0.67 -10.38
CA LEU A 621 21.29 0.04 -11.67
C LEU A 621 20.35 -1.12 -12.00
N GLY A 622 19.76 -1.77 -10.98
CA GLY A 622 19.00 -3.01 -11.17
C GLY A 622 19.89 -4.26 -11.22
N ALA A 623 21.09 -4.20 -10.64
CA ALA A 623 21.96 -5.35 -10.46
C ALA A 623 21.63 -6.15 -9.18
N ILE A 624 21.02 -5.51 -8.17
CA ILE A 624 20.38 -6.22 -7.06
C ILE A 624 18.88 -6.22 -7.27
N SER A 625 18.26 -7.40 -7.16
CA SER A 625 16.92 -7.66 -7.68
C SER A 625 15.82 -7.63 -6.64
N MET A 626 16.16 -7.80 -5.37
CA MET A 626 15.19 -7.96 -4.28
C MET A 626 15.62 -7.21 -3.01
N MET A 627 14.63 -6.80 -2.22
CA MET A 627 14.77 -6.24 -0.87
C MET A 627 14.07 -7.17 0.12
N SER A 628 14.67 -7.39 1.27
CA SER A 628 14.17 -8.25 2.35
C SER A 628 14.55 -7.67 3.71
N SER A 629 14.02 -8.23 4.81
CA SER A 629 14.36 -7.69 6.14
C SER A 629 15.65 -8.25 6.71
N ASP A 630 15.71 -9.57 6.95
CA ASP A 630 16.56 -10.25 7.95
C ASP A 630 16.03 -10.16 9.39
N SER A 631 14.72 -10.37 9.54
CA SER A 631 13.95 -9.94 10.71
C SER A 631 14.52 -10.36 12.06
N GLN A 632 14.94 -9.40 12.89
CA GLN A 632 15.57 -9.60 14.22
C GLN A 632 16.91 -10.36 14.21
N ALA A 633 17.51 -10.60 13.03
CA ALA A 633 18.77 -11.29 12.85
C ALA A 633 19.70 -10.48 11.94
N MET A 634 19.88 -9.19 12.26
CA MET A 634 20.45 -8.14 11.38
C MET A 634 19.46 -7.50 10.41
N GLY A 635 18.20 -7.35 10.82
CA GLY A 635 17.14 -6.81 9.96
C GLY A 635 15.82 -6.46 10.64
N ARG A 636 14.96 -5.73 9.93
CA ARG A 636 13.73 -5.14 10.48
C ARG A 636 12.49 -5.45 9.63
N CYS A 637 11.63 -6.38 10.06
CA CYS A 637 10.48 -6.85 9.25
C CYS A 637 9.49 -5.74 8.84
N GLY A 638 9.32 -4.70 9.66
CA GLY A 638 8.42 -3.57 9.36
C GLY A 638 9.00 -2.50 8.43
N GLU A 639 10.24 -2.66 7.95
CA GLU A 639 10.96 -1.60 7.23
C GLU A 639 11.32 -1.94 5.78
N VAL A 640 10.96 -3.13 5.26
CA VAL A 640 11.31 -3.55 3.87
C VAL A 640 10.82 -2.53 2.83
N ILE A 641 9.56 -2.11 2.92
CA ILE A 641 8.96 -1.13 2.00
C ILE A 641 9.62 0.25 2.20
N MET A 642 9.72 0.72 3.44
CA MET A 642 10.30 2.01 3.78
C MET A 642 11.74 2.15 3.24
N ARG A 643 12.57 1.15 3.51
CA ARG A 643 14.00 1.13 3.14
C ARG A 643 14.21 1.03 1.64
N THR A 644 13.30 0.36 0.93
CA THR A 644 13.24 0.40 -0.54
C THR A 644 13.09 1.83 -1.05
N TRP A 645 12.12 2.58 -0.52
CA TRP A 645 11.85 3.95 -0.96
C TRP A 645 12.89 4.96 -0.47
N ASN A 646 13.49 4.76 0.71
CA ASN A 646 14.64 5.55 1.14
C ASN A 646 15.82 5.39 0.17
N THR A 647 16.09 4.17 -0.29
CA THR A 647 17.18 3.89 -1.22
C THR A 647 16.94 4.51 -2.59
N ALA A 648 15.71 4.40 -3.12
CA ALA A 648 15.32 5.05 -4.37
C ALA A 648 15.44 6.58 -4.27
N HIS A 649 14.99 7.15 -3.15
CA HIS A 649 15.10 8.58 -2.89
C HIS A 649 16.56 9.06 -2.84
N LYS A 650 17.41 8.41 -2.04
CA LYS A 650 18.81 8.79 -1.91
C LYS A 650 19.51 8.75 -3.27
N ASN A 651 19.31 7.68 -4.03
CA ASN A 651 19.89 7.56 -5.35
C ASN A 651 19.41 8.65 -6.30
N LYS A 652 18.12 9.02 -6.25
CA LYS A 652 17.63 10.18 -7.02
C LYS A 652 18.35 11.48 -6.62
N VAL A 653 18.48 11.75 -5.33
CA VAL A 653 19.09 13.00 -4.84
C VAL A 653 20.56 13.09 -5.25
N GLN A 654 21.31 12.00 -5.15
CA GLN A 654 22.75 12.02 -5.45
C GLN A 654 23.09 11.81 -6.93
N ARG A 655 22.29 11.03 -7.67
CA ARG A 655 22.59 10.60 -9.05
C ARG A 655 21.67 11.23 -10.11
N GLY A 656 20.60 11.91 -9.70
CA GLY A 656 19.59 12.46 -10.60
C GLY A 656 18.60 11.41 -11.14
N ALA A 657 17.91 11.75 -12.22
CA ALA A 657 16.99 10.85 -12.90
C ALA A 657 17.73 9.68 -13.56
N LEU A 658 17.11 8.50 -13.59
CA LEU A 658 17.60 7.39 -14.42
C LEU A 658 17.51 7.77 -15.90
N GLY A 659 18.31 7.09 -16.75
CA GLY A 659 18.34 7.36 -18.19
C GLY A 659 16.96 7.28 -18.84
N GLU A 660 16.15 6.31 -18.41
CA GLU A 660 14.79 6.05 -18.85
C GLU A 660 13.77 7.10 -18.36
N ASP A 661 14.08 7.81 -17.27
CA ASP A 661 13.24 8.84 -16.66
C ASP A 661 13.64 10.26 -17.11
N MET A 662 14.80 10.44 -17.74
CA MET A 662 15.28 11.75 -18.19
C MET A 662 14.29 12.43 -19.12
N GLY A 663 13.97 13.70 -18.83
CA GLY A 663 13.05 14.52 -19.63
C GLY A 663 11.56 14.16 -19.49
N THR A 664 11.21 13.13 -18.70
CA THR A 664 9.80 12.73 -18.53
C THR A 664 9.05 13.57 -17.49
N GLY A 665 9.79 14.28 -16.62
CA GLY A 665 9.25 15.01 -15.48
C GLY A 665 8.78 14.13 -14.31
N ALA A 666 9.12 12.83 -14.33
CA ALA A 666 8.74 11.84 -13.33
C ALA A 666 9.83 10.76 -13.18
N ASP A 667 9.64 9.86 -12.23
CA ASP A 667 10.55 8.77 -11.85
C ASP A 667 9.89 7.39 -12.05
N ASN A 668 8.99 7.27 -13.02
CA ASN A 668 8.17 6.07 -13.20
C ASN A 668 9.03 4.81 -13.37
N PHE A 669 10.11 4.89 -14.14
CA PHE A 669 10.98 3.74 -14.36
C PHE A 669 11.71 3.35 -13.09
N ARG A 670 12.29 4.32 -12.35
CA ARG A 670 12.87 4.07 -11.02
C ARG A 670 11.82 3.46 -10.08
N VAL A 671 10.61 4.00 -10.02
CA VAL A 671 9.54 3.48 -9.14
C VAL A 671 9.17 2.05 -9.50
N LYS A 672 9.01 1.72 -10.79
CA LYS A 672 8.78 0.33 -11.25
C LYS A 672 9.94 -0.60 -10.90
N ARG A 673 11.19 -0.13 -11.07
CA ARG A 673 12.40 -0.87 -10.66
C ARG A 673 12.38 -1.21 -9.18
N TYR A 674 12.08 -0.24 -8.32
CA TYR A 674 12.15 -0.42 -6.87
C TYR A 674 10.95 -1.16 -6.29
N ILE A 675 9.72 -0.92 -6.76
CA ILE A 675 8.56 -1.68 -6.27
C ILE A 675 8.71 -3.18 -6.58
N SER A 676 9.30 -3.51 -7.75
CA SER A 676 9.56 -4.90 -8.15
C SER A 676 10.41 -5.66 -7.14
N LYS A 677 11.29 -4.96 -6.39
CA LYS A 677 12.24 -5.56 -5.44
C LYS A 677 11.57 -6.18 -4.22
N TYR A 678 10.38 -5.72 -3.84
CA TYR A 678 9.64 -6.28 -2.70
C TYR A 678 8.28 -6.86 -3.08
N THR A 679 7.92 -6.91 -4.36
CA THR A 679 6.66 -7.49 -4.84
C THR A 679 6.91 -8.68 -5.76
N ILE A 680 7.14 -8.41 -7.05
CA ILE A 680 7.15 -9.45 -8.08
C ILE A 680 8.45 -10.25 -8.12
N ASN A 681 9.61 -9.63 -7.88
CA ASN A 681 10.90 -10.34 -7.95
C ASN A 681 11.03 -11.37 -6.85
N PRO A 682 10.70 -11.07 -5.57
CA PRO A 682 10.61 -12.10 -4.53
C PRO A 682 9.64 -13.23 -4.93
N ALA A 683 8.48 -12.90 -5.48
CA ALA A 683 7.49 -13.91 -5.88
C ALA A 683 7.99 -14.82 -7.02
N ILE A 684 8.65 -14.26 -8.04
CA ILE A 684 9.25 -15.03 -9.15
C ILE A 684 10.38 -15.91 -8.62
N ALA A 685 11.30 -15.33 -7.82
CA ALA A 685 12.46 -16.06 -7.30
C ALA A 685 12.07 -17.28 -6.46
N GLN A 686 10.93 -17.21 -5.77
CA GLN A 686 10.46 -18.27 -4.86
C GLN A 686 9.37 -19.18 -5.46
N GLY A 687 9.09 -19.06 -6.75
CA GLY A 687 8.07 -19.89 -7.42
C GLY A 687 6.62 -19.58 -7.01
N MET A 688 6.37 -18.41 -6.42
CA MET A 688 5.08 -17.95 -5.92
C MET A 688 4.41 -16.90 -6.83
N GLY A 689 5.13 -16.41 -7.85
CA GLY A 689 4.71 -15.33 -8.76
C GLY A 689 3.48 -15.62 -9.62
N HIS A 690 2.97 -16.85 -9.59
CA HIS A 690 1.74 -17.24 -10.29
C HIS A 690 0.46 -16.92 -9.48
N ILE A 691 0.57 -16.64 -8.17
CA ILE A 691 -0.57 -16.32 -7.29
C ILE A 691 -0.42 -14.93 -6.67
N ILE A 692 0.81 -14.49 -6.33
CA ILE A 692 1.07 -13.24 -5.60
C ILE A 692 2.08 -12.33 -6.32
N GLY A 693 2.36 -11.17 -5.74
CA GLY A 693 3.50 -10.31 -6.08
C GLY A 693 3.21 -9.17 -7.06
N SER A 694 1.98 -9.00 -7.54
CA SER A 694 1.61 -7.87 -8.41
C SER A 694 0.10 -7.66 -8.50
N VAL A 695 -0.31 -6.47 -8.94
CA VAL A 695 -1.71 -6.12 -9.21
C VAL A 695 -2.08 -6.56 -10.64
N GLU A 696 -2.33 -7.86 -10.82
CA GLU A 696 -2.63 -8.48 -12.11
C GLU A 696 -3.85 -9.41 -12.03
N VAL A 697 -4.63 -9.49 -13.10
CA VAL A 697 -5.78 -10.42 -13.19
C VAL A 697 -5.29 -11.86 -13.07
N GLY A 698 -6.02 -12.67 -12.32
CA GLY A 698 -5.68 -14.07 -12.04
C GLY A 698 -4.81 -14.28 -10.80
N LYS A 699 -4.35 -13.19 -10.16
CA LYS A 699 -3.67 -13.24 -8.86
C LYS A 699 -4.62 -13.02 -7.70
N ILE A 700 -4.19 -13.39 -6.51
CA ILE A 700 -4.96 -13.16 -5.28
C ILE A 700 -5.03 -11.66 -5.00
N ALA A 701 -6.16 -11.19 -4.46
CA ALA A 701 -6.38 -9.80 -4.11
C ALA A 701 -5.71 -9.44 -2.78
N ASP A 702 -4.38 -9.57 -2.76
CA ASP A 702 -3.50 -9.08 -1.70
C ASP A 702 -3.01 -7.68 -2.05
N LEU A 703 -3.72 -6.68 -1.55
CA LEU A 703 -3.60 -5.28 -1.99
C LEU A 703 -3.41 -4.36 -0.79
N VAL A 704 -2.67 -3.27 -1.00
CA VAL A 704 -2.42 -2.27 0.04
C VAL A 704 -2.88 -0.91 -0.47
N VAL A 705 -3.70 -0.24 0.33
CA VAL A 705 -4.23 1.08 0.06
C VAL A 705 -3.42 2.11 0.84
N TRP A 706 -2.85 3.07 0.11
CA TRP A 706 -2.02 4.12 0.65
C TRP A 706 -2.68 5.47 0.43
N ASP A 707 -2.67 6.30 1.47
CA ASP A 707 -2.73 7.74 1.23
C ASP A 707 -1.40 8.20 0.63
N PRO A 708 -1.38 8.99 -0.46
CA PRO A 708 -0.13 9.46 -1.06
C PRO A 708 0.83 10.14 -0.07
N ALA A 709 0.30 10.81 0.97
CA ALA A 709 1.13 11.46 1.99
C ALA A 709 1.88 10.46 2.89
N TRP A 710 1.36 9.24 3.04
CA TRP A 710 1.90 8.18 3.89
C TRP A 710 2.51 7.01 3.10
N PHE A 711 2.56 7.11 1.77
CA PHE A 711 3.12 6.09 0.90
C PHE A 711 4.54 5.69 1.34
N GLY A 712 4.77 4.39 1.47
CA GLY A 712 6.06 3.83 1.88
C GLY A 712 6.29 3.76 3.40
N THR A 713 5.33 4.22 4.22
CA THR A 713 5.40 4.13 5.69
C THR A 713 4.20 3.39 6.27
N LYS A 714 3.08 4.09 6.47
CA LYS A 714 1.90 3.60 7.17
C LYS A 714 0.73 3.47 6.17
N PRO A 715 0.39 2.26 5.71
CA PRO A 715 -0.76 2.07 4.83
C PRO A 715 -2.08 2.33 5.58
N MET A 716 -3.12 2.69 4.82
CA MET A 716 -4.47 2.93 5.35
C MET A 716 -5.23 1.62 5.54
N THR A 717 -5.10 0.69 4.59
CA THR A 717 -5.84 -0.57 4.57
C THR A 717 -5.01 -1.63 3.87
N ILE A 718 -4.98 -2.84 4.45
CA ILE A 718 -4.36 -4.03 3.87
C ILE A 718 -5.47 -5.04 3.63
N ILE A 719 -5.53 -5.57 2.41
CA ILE A 719 -6.52 -6.54 1.94
C ILE A 719 -5.80 -7.87 1.73
N LYS A 720 -6.35 -8.96 2.25
CA LYS A 720 -5.90 -10.33 2.03
C LYS A 720 -7.02 -11.12 1.37
N SER A 721 -6.74 -11.67 0.18
CA SER A 721 -7.74 -12.44 -0.58
C SER A 721 -9.08 -11.73 -0.69
N GLY A 722 -9.07 -10.42 -0.98
CA GLY A 722 -10.29 -9.62 -1.16
C GLY A 722 -11.01 -9.20 0.12
N LEU A 723 -10.54 -9.59 1.31
CA LEU A 723 -11.10 -9.18 2.60
C LEU A 723 -10.11 -8.29 3.36
N ILE A 724 -10.61 -7.26 4.05
CA ILE A 724 -9.73 -6.34 4.79
C ILE A 724 -9.11 -7.07 5.99
N ALA A 725 -7.79 -7.10 6.03
CA ALA A 725 -7.01 -7.76 7.06
C ALA A 725 -6.56 -6.81 8.18
N TYR A 726 -6.09 -5.63 7.82
CA TYR A 726 -5.64 -4.59 8.74
C TYR A 726 -6.05 -3.22 8.21
N ALA A 727 -6.32 -2.27 9.10
CA ALA A 727 -6.61 -0.89 8.73
C ALA A 727 -6.22 0.11 9.83
N GLN A 728 -5.93 1.34 9.43
CA GLN A 728 -5.89 2.48 10.35
C GLN A 728 -7.31 2.75 10.85
N MET A 729 -7.56 2.47 12.13
CA MET A 729 -8.89 2.49 12.71
C MET A 729 -8.90 3.21 14.06
N GLY A 730 -9.86 4.11 14.20
CA GLY A 730 -10.08 4.95 15.38
C GLY A 730 -10.61 4.21 16.61
N ASP A 731 -11.20 4.98 17.52
CA ASP A 731 -11.95 4.51 18.69
C ASP A 731 -13.09 3.56 18.25
N PRO A 732 -13.07 2.27 18.64
CA PRO A 732 -14.12 1.33 18.29
C PRO A 732 -15.50 1.66 18.88
N ASN A 733 -15.57 2.51 19.92
CA ASN A 733 -16.83 3.04 20.46
C ASN A 733 -17.26 4.36 19.80
N GLY A 734 -16.42 4.96 18.95
CA GLY A 734 -16.70 6.23 18.31
C GLY A 734 -17.95 6.18 17.42
N SER A 735 -18.65 7.31 17.30
CA SER A 735 -19.79 7.44 16.37
C SER A 735 -19.40 7.25 14.89
N ILE A 736 -18.11 7.42 14.57
CA ILE A 736 -17.50 7.26 13.25
C ILE A 736 -16.05 6.71 13.38
N PRO A 737 -15.51 6.02 12.36
CA PRO A 737 -14.26 5.28 12.47
C PRO A 737 -12.98 6.13 12.54
N THR A 738 -13.08 7.45 12.36
CA THR A 738 -11.94 8.39 12.28
C THR A 738 -11.65 9.12 13.60
N ILE A 739 -12.30 8.72 14.69
CA ILE A 739 -12.09 9.30 16.02
C ILE A 739 -10.79 8.78 16.63
N GLN A 740 -9.98 9.67 17.18
CA GLN A 740 -8.71 9.30 17.80
C GLN A 740 -8.88 8.43 19.06
N PRO A 741 -7.96 7.49 19.35
CA PRO A 741 -6.73 7.19 18.59
C PRO A 741 -6.97 6.34 17.33
N ILE A 742 -6.40 6.81 16.22
CA ILE A 742 -6.24 6.01 15.00
C ILE A 742 -4.94 5.23 15.09
N ILE A 743 -5.05 3.90 15.10
CA ILE A 743 -3.91 2.97 15.09
C ILE A 743 -4.15 1.84 14.08
N SER A 744 -3.10 1.13 13.69
CA SER A 744 -3.25 -0.07 12.86
C SER A 744 -3.87 -1.20 13.68
N ARG A 745 -5.01 -1.73 13.25
CA ARG A 745 -5.75 -2.79 13.95
C ARG A 745 -6.05 -3.98 13.04
N PRO A 746 -6.04 -5.21 13.57
CA PRO A 746 -6.57 -6.36 12.84
C PRO A 746 -8.07 -6.18 12.59
N MET A 747 -8.51 -6.57 11.40
CA MET A 747 -9.91 -6.52 10.95
C MET A 747 -10.48 -7.94 10.89
N PHE A 748 -11.42 -8.21 9.97
CA PHE A 748 -12.11 -9.51 9.93
C PHE A 748 -11.36 -10.60 9.16
N ALA A 749 -10.49 -10.28 8.19
CA ALA A 749 -9.76 -11.33 7.43
C ALA A 749 -8.91 -12.27 8.31
N PRO A 750 -8.19 -11.81 9.36
CA PRO A 750 -7.48 -12.68 10.29
C PRO A 750 -8.33 -13.78 10.94
N LEU A 751 -9.65 -13.62 10.97
CA LEU A 751 -10.58 -14.60 11.52
C LEU A 751 -11.04 -15.64 10.48
N VAL A 752 -10.58 -15.53 9.23
CA VAL A 752 -10.94 -16.38 8.10
C VAL A 752 -9.66 -17.04 7.54
N PRO A 753 -9.31 -18.27 7.97
CA PRO A 753 -8.05 -18.91 7.61
C PRO A 753 -7.80 -19.03 6.10
N SER A 754 -8.85 -19.22 5.30
CA SER A 754 -8.75 -19.33 3.83
C SER A 754 -8.27 -18.05 3.14
N THR A 755 -8.16 -16.92 3.85
CA THR A 755 -7.61 -15.66 3.31
C THR A 755 -6.07 -15.63 3.31
N SER A 756 -5.43 -16.57 4.01
CA SER A 756 -3.98 -16.78 4.04
C SER A 756 -3.58 -18.03 3.25
N ILE A 757 -2.34 -18.04 2.75
CA ILE A 757 -1.73 -19.18 2.05
C ILE A 757 -0.52 -19.70 2.82
N LEU A 758 -0.44 -21.01 3.02
CA LEU A 758 0.79 -21.71 3.39
C LEU A 758 1.42 -22.30 2.13
N PHE A 759 2.57 -21.75 1.73
CA PHE A 759 3.34 -22.24 0.60
C PHE A 759 4.24 -23.42 1.03
N VAL A 760 4.16 -24.51 0.27
CA VAL A 760 4.89 -25.77 0.52
C VAL A 760 5.50 -26.29 -0.79
N SER A 761 6.29 -27.37 -0.73
CA SER A 761 6.73 -28.05 -1.96
C SER A 761 5.60 -28.87 -2.57
N GLU A 762 5.59 -29.02 -3.90
CA GLU A 762 4.68 -29.95 -4.61
C GLU A 762 4.80 -31.37 -4.05
N SER A 763 6.03 -31.83 -3.76
CA SER A 763 6.30 -33.16 -3.22
C SER A 763 5.57 -33.45 -1.90
N SER A 764 5.40 -32.43 -1.06
CA SER A 764 4.72 -32.54 0.23
C SER A 764 3.19 -32.70 0.09
N ILE A 765 2.62 -32.11 -0.97
CA ILE A 765 1.21 -32.27 -1.35
C ILE A 765 1.00 -33.65 -1.99
N SER A 766 1.79 -33.99 -3.02
CA SER A 766 1.64 -35.23 -3.77
C SER A 766 1.90 -36.49 -2.93
N SER A 767 2.76 -36.40 -1.92
CA SER A 767 3.01 -37.50 -0.97
C SER A 767 1.88 -37.70 0.05
N GLY A 768 0.93 -36.77 0.14
CA GLY A 768 -0.12 -36.75 1.15
C GLY A 768 0.32 -36.26 2.53
N THR A 769 1.60 -35.89 2.69
CA THR A 769 2.16 -35.48 3.99
C THR A 769 1.46 -34.24 4.56
N ILE A 770 1.29 -33.19 3.75
CA ILE A 770 0.68 -31.93 4.23
C ILE A 770 -0.77 -32.10 4.66
N ALA A 771 -1.52 -32.96 3.96
CA ALA A 771 -2.92 -33.24 4.31
C ALA A 771 -3.05 -33.80 5.74
N THR A 772 -2.03 -34.50 6.25
CA THR A 772 -2.03 -35.05 7.62
C THR A 772 -1.90 -33.99 8.71
N TYR A 773 -1.54 -32.74 8.37
CA TYR A 773 -1.26 -31.69 9.36
C TYR A 773 -2.53 -30.96 9.83
N GLY A 774 -3.64 -31.10 9.11
CA GLY A 774 -4.94 -30.52 9.48
C GLY A 774 -4.99 -28.99 9.38
N LEU A 775 -4.23 -28.41 8.43
CA LEU A 775 -4.14 -26.96 8.21
C LEU A 775 -5.48 -26.41 7.68
N LYS A 776 -5.88 -25.24 8.17
CA LYS A 776 -7.12 -24.54 7.78
C LYS A 776 -6.90 -23.50 6.68
N SER A 777 -5.70 -22.94 6.61
CA SER A 777 -5.28 -22.01 5.58
C SER A 777 -5.23 -22.71 4.22
N ARG A 778 -5.32 -21.92 3.16
CA ARG A 778 -5.11 -22.44 1.81
C ARG A 778 -3.68 -22.96 1.69
N VAL A 779 -3.47 -24.11 1.09
CA VAL A 779 -2.13 -24.67 0.83
C VAL A 779 -1.85 -24.62 -0.66
N GLU A 780 -0.69 -24.08 -1.04
CA GLU A 780 -0.28 -23.95 -2.44
C GLU A 780 1.18 -24.40 -2.62
N ALA A 781 1.46 -25.05 -3.74
CA ALA A 781 2.82 -25.45 -4.08
C ALA A 781 3.62 -24.29 -4.70
N VAL A 782 4.88 -24.16 -4.33
CA VAL A 782 5.86 -23.42 -5.13
C VAL A 782 6.17 -24.17 -6.41
N LYS A 783 6.46 -23.44 -7.50
CA LYS A 783 6.79 -24.05 -8.79
C LYS A 783 7.66 -23.16 -9.67
N ASN A 784 8.38 -23.76 -10.62
CA ASN A 784 9.30 -23.11 -11.53
C ASN A 784 10.45 -22.37 -10.82
N CYS A 785 10.98 -22.96 -9.74
CA CYS A 785 12.03 -22.37 -8.93
C CYS A 785 13.43 -22.56 -9.54
N ARG A 786 13.58 -23.46 -10.53
CA ARG A 786 14.91 -23.92 -11.03
C ARG A 786 15.29 -23.36 -12.39
N THR A 787 14.30 -22.89 -13.17
CA THR A 787 14.52 -22.30 -14.50
C THR A 787 14.66 -20.78 -14.48
N VAL A 788 14.36 -20.16 -13.34
CA VAL A 788 14.51 -18.73 -13.09
C VAL A 788 15.98 -18.31 -13.04
N GLY A 789 16.30 -17.16 -13.61
CA GLY A 789 17.60 -16.51 -13.49
C GLY A 789 17.46 -14.99 -13.38
N LYS A 790 18.60 -14.30 -13.37
CA LYS A 790 18.68 -12.84 -13.23
C LYS A 790 17.83 -12.09 -14.26
N ARG A 791 17.81 -12.59 -15.50
CA ARG A 791 16.99 -12.06 -16.61
C ARG A 791 15.47 -12.07 -16.37
N ASP A 792 15.00 -12.89 -15.43
CA ASP A 792 13.58 -12.97 -15.10
C ASP A 792 13.15 -11.92 -14.07
N MET A 793 14.13 -11.29 -13.39
CA MET A 793 13.91 -10.25 -12.38
C MET A 793 13.47 -8.94 -13.04
N LYS A 794 12.20 -8.59 -12.88
CA LYS A 794 11.57 -7.44 -13.52
C LYS A 794 12.29 -6.16 -13.14
N PHE A 795 12.69 -5.39 -14.16
CA PHE A 795 13.45 -4.14 -14.06
C PHE A 795 14.81 -4.24 -13.34
N ASN A 796 15.25 -5.44 -12.98
CA ASN A 796 16.44 -5.67 -12.15
C ASN A 796 17.25 -6.87 -12.65
N ASP A 797 17.52 -6.87 -13.95
CA ASP A 797 18.18 -7.94 -14.70
C ASP A 797 19.65 -7.64 -15.06
N GLN A 798 20.21 -6.53 -14.57
CA GLN A 798 21.55 -6.10 -14.94
C GLN A 798 22.62 -7.00 -14.33
N MET A 799 23.66 -7.32 -15.10
CA MET A 799 24.76 -8.19 -14.71
C MET A 799 26.10 -7.50 -15.04
N PRO A 800 26.43 -6.37 -14.38
CA PRO A 800 27.68 -5.68 -14.62
C PRO A 800 28.86 -6.59 -14.28
N LYS A 801 29.98 -6.42 -14.98
CA LYS A 801 31.23 -7.09 -14.59
C LYS A 801 31.79 -6.47 -13.34
N MET A 802 31.97 -7.29 -12.32
CA MET A 802 32.32 -6.82 -10.99
C MET A 802 33.81 -6.99 -10.74
N LYS A 803 34.38 -6.03 -9.99
CA LYS A 803 35.72 -6.13 -9.42
C LYS A 803 35.69 -5.51 -8.03
N VAL A 804 36.22 -6.21 -7.04
CA VAL A 804 36.41 -5.70 -5.68
C VAL A 804 37.90 -5.76 -5.39
N ASP A 805 38.47 -4.63 -4.97
CA ASP A 805 39.87 -4.58 -4.56
C ASP A 805 40.04 -5.30 -3.20
N PRO A 806 40.93 -6.29 -3.08
CA PRO A 806 41.06 -7.08 -1.86
C PRO A 806 41.68 -6.33 -0.68
N GLU A 807 42.33 -5.18 -0.91
CA GLU A 807 43.01 -4.41 0.13
C GLU A 807 42.20 -3.19 0.56
N ASN A 808 41.64 -2.45 -0.39
CA ASN A 808 40.91 -1.20 -0.13
C ASN A 808 39.40 -1.28 -0.38
N TYR A 809 38.89 -2.45 -0.75
CA TYR A 809 37.46 -2.76 -0.93
C TYR A 809 36.74 -1.92 -1.99
N ARG A 810 37.47 -1.15 -2.81
CA ARG A 810 36.93 -0.41 -3.94
C ARG A 810 36.16 -1.35 -4.87
N VAL A 811 34.90 -1.01 -5.11
CA VAL A 811 34.00 -1.78 -5.97
C VAL A 811 33.86 -1.11 -7.34
N GLU A 812 34.11 -1.86 -8.41
CA GLU A 812 33.89 -1.43 -9.78
C GLU A 812 32.82 -2.30 -10.45
N ALA A 813 31.94 -1.65 -11.22
CA ALA A 813 30.98 -2.27 -12.11
C ALA A 813 31.27 -1.81 -13.55
N ASP A 814 31.54 -2.74 -14.45
CA ASP A 814 31.96 -2.49 -15.84
C ASP A 814 33.16 -1.52 -15.94
N GLY A 815 34.11 -1.64 -15.00
CA GLY A 815 35.30 -0.78 -14.90
C GLY A 815 35.05 0.62 -14.33
N VAL A 816 33.83 0.91 -13.88
CA VAL A 816 33.47 2.18 -13.24
C VAL A 816 33.40 2.00 -11.73
N HIS A 817 34.14 2.82 -10.98
CA HIS A 817 34.04 2.86 -9.51
C HIS A 817 32.63 3.28 -9.08
N ILE A 818 31.91 2.40 -8.40
CA ILE A 818 30.55 2.65 -7.94
C ILE A 818 30.54 3.00 -6.45
N ILE A 819 30.45 4.30 -6.18
CA ILE A 819 30.48 4.88 -4.83
C ILE A 819 29.31 5.86 -4.65
N CYS A 820 28.93 6.07 -3.40
CA CYS A 820 28.00 7.11 -3.00
C CYS A 820 28.33 7.66 -1.60
N GLU A 821 27.94 8.90 -1.32
CA GLU A 821 28.15 9.51 -0.01
C GLU A 821 27.10 9.03 1.00
N ALA A 822 27.44 8.98 2.28
CA ALA A 822 26.50 8.70 3.35
C ALA A 822 25.40 9.78 3.41
N ALA A 823 24.13 9.39 3.45
CA ALA A 823 23.03 10.33 3.62
C ALA A 823 23.00 10.88 5.06
N GLU A 824 22.83 12.20 5.21
CA GLU A 824 22.68 12.86 6.52
C GLU A 824 21.25 12.84 7.05
N TRP A 825 20.28 12.74 6.14
CA TRP A 825 18.85 12.71 6.42
C TRP A 825 18.17 11.80 5.41
N LEU A 826 17.02 11.23 5.82
CA LEU A 826 16.14 10.48 4.95
C LEU A 826 14.68 10.92 5.14
N PRO A 827 13.86 10.87 4.07
CA PRO A 827 12.41 10.98 4.19
C PRO A 827 11.85 9.73 4.89
N LEU A 828 10.54 9.68 5.11
CA LEU A 828 9.86 8.50 5.67
C LEU A 828 10.32 8.07 7.08
N GLY A 829 11.14 8.87 7.77
CA GLY A 829 11.61 8.63 9.14
C GLY A 829 10.86 9.46 10.20
N GLN A 830 11.55 10.41 10.84
CA GLN A 830 11.03 11.22 11.96
C GLN A 830 9.71 11.96 11.68
N ASN A 831 9.39 12.22 10.41
CA ASN A 831 8.12 12.86 10.04
C ASN A 831 6.91 11.91 10.15
N ALA A 832 7.16 10.60 10.13
CA ALA A 832 6.13 9.56 10.14
C ALA A 832 6.06 8.78 11.46
N TYR A 833 7.15 8.68 12.22
CA TYR A 833 7.23 7.83 13.42
C TYR A 833 7.44 8.63 14.71
N VAL A 834 6.89 8.12 15.82
CA VAL A 834 7.00 8.74 17.16
C VAL A 834 8.35 8.47 17.81
N TYR A 835 8.96 7.32 17.48
CA TYR A 835 10.27 6.87 17.97
C TYR A 835 11.14 6.43 16.80
#